data_AF-A0A367ER02-F1
#
_entry.id   AF-A0A367ER02-F1
#
_cell.length_a   1.000
_cell.length_b   1.000
_cell.length_c   1.000
_cell.angle_alpha   90.00
_cell.angle_beta   90.00
_cell.angle_gamma   90.00
#
_symmetry.space_group_name_H-M   'P 1'
#
loop_
_entity.id
_entity.type
_entity.pdbx_description
1 polymer ?
#
loop_
_entity_poly.entity_id
_entity_poly.type
_entity_poly.pdbx_seq_one_letter_code
_entity_poly.pdbx_strand_id
1 'polypeptide(L)'
;MTESRRYRGLLIGNADYPRDPHALPALEGPLTDIVELRNALADEQAGLFDSADLEVLPDYGIHDLRERVDELFTTATRGDVLLLYYSGHGQLDERGTLYLCARDTRTAALRATALSAIEINNILDGSPATSILIVLDCCYSGAFKGATPTTPVAGRGRYVLTSSRSTQLAQAATRPGQPSPFTRQLVRALRSAPSSAGAEHLTVVEIYRQVHHWMTADAVIAPQLRFAGEGDVALARRPAPPPAAPPQSAEPPSAPLTRAPPPEKSRPSSEPLARTDTLVVTFPPGTRHSGTRQQSASAQKPASPRGSASPSRSAERRTTGGREGRDAPPDAQEPARKPVPRRAILALGGVLVVGGATAVALLPGNDGGESGDGATKETASPTAKKVTVKAAGTLHCPDNVTSVAFSPDGPTVATNGGYGNARLWNMETEKNTRTLTNLGNVFSVAFSPDGEILATGGDNHKAELWNAKTGKRLHTLTGHSDAVASVAFSPQGKTLATGGHDGEVRLWNVATGKSAHTFQGLSKGAVSVAFSPDGGTLAIGIWDGRVLLANLKDKHSVVTLKGHTDAVTAVDFSPDGKTLATGSYDSSARLWNLETRKTLHTFTNRADAVSSVAFSPDSKLLAADGHGATARLWNVETGKPVQAFTKHTAPVRAVAFHPDRRILATGSDDKTVRLWRVS
;
A
#
# COMPACT_ATOMS: atom_id res chain seq x y z
N MET A 1 22.38 -6.98 31.28
CA MET A 1 22.18 -5.52 31.37
C MET A 1 21.31 -5.13 30.19
N THR A 2 20.29 -4.30 30.39
CA THR A 2 19.52 -3.73 29.27
C THR A 2 20.34 -2.60 28.66
N GLU A 3 20.74 -2.73 27.40
CA GLU A 3 21.31 -1.61 26.65
C GLU A 3 20.27 -0.48 26.57
N SER A 4 20.64 0.72 27.00
CA SER A 4 19.74 1.88 26.88
C SER A 4 19.62 2.27 25.42
N ARG A 5 18.42 2.13 24.86
CA ARG A 5 18.11 2.62 23.51
C ARG A 5 18.38 4.12 23.46
N ARG A 6 19.31 4.53 22.62
CA ARG A 6 19.56 5.95 22.33
C ARG A 6 18.66 6.36 21.18
N TYR A 7 17.91 7.43 21.37
CA TYR A 7 17.16 8.08 20.31
C TYR A 7 18.04 9.17 19.73
N ARG A 8 18.13 9.32 18.40
CA ARG A 8 18.86 10.42 17.76
C ARG A 8 18.12 10.85 16.51
N GLY A 9 17.82 12.14 16.39
CA GLY A 9 16.99 12.70 15.32
C GLY A 9 17.65 13.91 14.66
N LEU A 10 17.65 13.91 13.33
CA LEU A 10 18.15 15.00 12.50
C LEU A 10 16.99 15.58 11.69
N LEU A 11 16.67 16.86 11.93
CA LEU A 11 15.49 17.55 11.40
C LEU A 11 15.93 18.67 10.45
N ILE A 12 15.94 18.38 9.14
CA ILE A 12 16.43 19.29 8.10
C ILE A 12 15.25 20.05 7.46
N GLY A 13 15.39 21.36 7.31
CA GLY A 13 14.38 22.21 6.67
C GLY A 13 15.02 23.29 5.82
N ASN A 14 14.87 23.21 4.50
CA ASN A 14 15.47 24.16 3.56
C ASN A 14 14.37 24.96 2.84
N ALA A 15 14.37 26.27 3.10
CA ALA A 15 13.42 27.26 2.61
C ALA A 15 14.07 28.32 1.71
N ASP A 16 15.32 28.72 1.99
CA ASP A 16 16.11 29.66 1.18
C ASP A 16 16.95 28.95 0.11
N TYR A 17 16.97 29.50 -1.10
CA TYR A 17 17.69 28.94 -2.26
C TYR A 17 18.28 30.06 -3.13
N PRO A 18 19.49 29.90 -3.73
CA PRO A 18 20.15 30.89 -4.57
C PRO A 18 19.28 31.44 -5.70
N ARG A 19 19.27 32.77 -5.87
CA ARG A 19 18.53 33.43 -6.96
C ARG A 19 19.29 33.30 -8.29
N ASP A 20 18.74 32.48 -9.17
CA ASP A 20 19.22 32.18 -10.54
C ASP A 20 17.99 32.01 -11.46
N PRO A 21 18.03 32.33 -12.76
CA PRO A 21 16.91 32.11 -13.70
C PRO A 21 16.41 30.66 -13.78
N HIS A 22 17.17 29.66 -13.31
CA HIS A 22 16.76 28.25 -13.20
C HIS A 22 16.64 27.76 -11.74
N ALA A 23 16.58 28.68 -10.77
CA ALA A 23 16.52 28.38 -9.35
C ALA A 23 15.24 27.67 -8.90
N LEU A 24 15.35 27.03 -7.74
CA LEU A 24 14.22 26.65 -6.91
C LEU A 24 13.60 27.90 -6.27
N PRO A 25 12.26 28.06 -6.25
CA PRO A 25 11.63 29.14 -5.51
C PRO A 25 11.78 28.90 -4.01
N ALA A 26 11.89 29.98 -3.23
CA ALA A 26 11.86 29.90 -1.77
C ALA A 26 10.53 29.28 -1.27
N LEU A 27 10.58 28.59 -0.13
CA LEU A 27 9.45 27.80 0.39
C LEU A 27 8.95 28.31 1.74
N GLU A 28 7.63 28.50 1.85
CA GLU A 28 6.96 28.70 3.14
C GLU A 28 6.58 27.32 3.73
N GLY A 29 7.03 27.05 4.96
CA GLY A 29 6.80 25.77 5.64
C GLY A 29 8.04 25.14 6.29
N PRO A 30 9.14 24.88 5.56
CA PRO A 30 10.23 24.00 6.04
C PRO A 30 10.84 24.36 7.39
N LEU A 31 11.04 25.65 7.67
CA LEU A 31 11.59 26.13 8.95
C LEU A 31 10.56 26.04 10.10
N THR A 32 9.27 26.14 9.79
CA THR A 32 8.18 25.90 10.75
C THR A 32 7.99 24.40 11.00
N ASP A 33 8.13 23.57 9.96
CA ASP A 33 7.97 22.11 10.04
C ASP A 33 8.95 21.49 11.05
N ILE A 34 10.25 21.80 10.91
CA ILE A 34 11.29 21.24 11.77
C ILE A 34 11.14 21.70 13.23
N VAL A 35 10.66 22.93 13.47
CA VAL A 35 10.42 23.46 14.82
C VAL A 35 9.20 22.79 15.47
N GLU A 36 8.06 22.74 14.76
CA GLU A 36 6.84 22.08 15.28
C GLU A 36 7.05 20.59 15.52
N LEU A 37 7.74 19.89 14.61
CA LEU A 37 8.05 18.48 14.79
C LEU A 37 9.07 18.24 15.92
N ARG A 38 10.12 19.06 16.04
CA ARG A 38 11.07 18.98 17.17
C ARG A 38 10.33 19.11 18.49
N ASN A 39 9.49 20.15 18.60
CA ASN A 39 8.69 20.42 19.78
C ASN A 39 7.79 19.20 20.09
N ALA A 40 7.05 18.70 19.10
CA ALA A 40 6.14 17.57 19.29
C ALA A 40 6.82 16.23 19.61
N LEU A 41 8.09 16.02 19.27
CA LEU A 41 8.85 14.81 19.59
C LEU A 41 9.43 14.81 21.03
N ALA A 42 9.72 16.00 21.57
CA ALA A 42 10.24 16.20 22.93
C ALA A 42 9.15 16.61 23.96
N ASP A 43 7.95 16.98 23.50
CA ASP A 43 6.73 17.22 24.28
C ASP A 43 6.38 16.03 25.19
N GLU A 44 5.96 16.27 26.43
CA GLU A 44 5.55 15.23 27.38
C GLU A 44 4.42 14.33 26.83
N GLN A 45 3.59 14.82 25.91
CA GLN A 45 2.51 14.04 25.29
C GLN A 45 3.00 12.93 24.34
N ALA A 46 4.15 13.13 23.69
CA ALA A 46 4.78 12.11 22.83
C ALA A 46 5.91 11.40 23.58
N GLY A 47 6.79 12.16 24.23
CA GLY A 47 7.85 11.68 25.10
C GLY A 47 8.84 10.74 24.43
N LEU A 48 9.22 11.00 23.18
CA LEU A 48 10.01 10.04 22.37
C LEU A 48 11.51 10.33 22.34
N PHE A 49 11.93 11.59 22.31
CA PHE A 49 13.34 12.03 22.23
C PHE A 49 13.66 13.04 23.33
N ASP A 50 14.92 13.20 23.73
CA ASP A 50 15.33 14.41 24.46
C ASP A 50 15.45 15.61 23.50
N SER A 51 15.24 16.82 24.01
CA SER A 51 15.52 18.06 23.26
C SER A 51 17.00 18.23 22.86
N ALA A 52 17.89 17.42 23.45
CA ALA A 52 19.31 17.30 23.11
C ALA A 52 19.63 16.16 22.12
N ASP A 53 18.72 15.17 21.97
CA ASP A 53 18.81 14.10 20.96
C ASP A 53 18.31 14.56 19.58
N LEU A 54 17.67 15.73 19.50
CA LEU A 54 17.08 16.31 18.30
C LEU A 54 17.88 17.52 17.79
N GLU A 55 18.67 17.29 16.74
CA GLU A 55 19.35 18.32 15.98
C GLU A 55 18.44 18.92 14.90
N VAL A 56 18.53 20.23 14.71
CA VAL A 56 17.72 20.98 13.74
C VAL A 56 18.66 21.71 12.78
N LEU A 57 18.51 21.45 11.48
CA LEU A 57 19.34 22.01 10.41
C LEU A 57 18.50 22.92 9.49
N PRO A 58 18.39 24.21 9.79
CA PRO A 58 17.72 25.19 8.94
C PRO A 58 18.65 25.69 7.82
N ASP A 59 18.15 25.73 6.58
CA ASP A 59 18.84 26.29 5.40
C ASP A 59 20.31 25.84 5.25
N TYR A 60 20.51 24.53 5.27
CA TYR A 60 21.82 23.87 5.39
C TYR A 60 22.44 23.51 4.03
N GLY A 61 23.76 23.71 3.90
CA GLY A 61 24.54 23.48 2.67
C GLY A 61 24.90 22.00 2.45
N ILE A 62 25.12 21.60 1.19
CA ILE A 62 25.25 20.18 0.80
C ILE A 62 26.48 19.48 1.38
N HIS A 63 27.58 20.20 1.57
CA HIS A 63 28.82 19.65 2.11
C HIS A 63 28.58 19.16 3.54
N ASP A 64 28.14 20.07 4.39
CA ASP A 64 27.94 19.86 5.82
C ASP A 64 26.72 18.95 6.05
N LEU A 65 25.69 19.04 5.19
CA LEU A 65 24.54 18.12 5.19
C LEU A 65 24.96 16.66 4.95
N ARG A 66 25.90 16.41 4.02
CA ARG A 66 26.44 15.05 3.80
C ARG A 66 27.19 14.54 5.03
N GLU A 67 27.98 15.40 5.67
CA GLU A 67 28.74 15.06 6.88
C GLU A 67 27.81 14.71 8.06
N ARG A 68 26.84 15.59 8.42
CA ARG A 68 25.90 15.33 9.53
C ARG A 68 24.97 14.14 9.27
N VAL A 69 24.60 13.88 8.01
CA VAL A 69 23.80 12.68 7.66
C VAL A 69 24.64 11.42 7.77
N ASP A 70 25.89 11.39 7.29
CA ASP A 70 26.77 10.23 7.49
C ASP A 70 26.99 9.96 8.99
N GLU A 71 27.40 10.98 9.74
CA GLU A 71 27.68 10.90 11.18
C GLU A 71 26.52 10.29 11.97
N LEU A 72 25.27 10.70 11.71
CA LEU A 72 24.07 10.13 12.36
C LEU A 72 24.02 8.60 12.22
N PHE A 73 24.30 8.09 11.02
CA PHE A 73 24.14 6.69 10.65
C PHE A 73 25.39 5.83 10.90
N THR A 74 26.60 6.38 10.77
CA THR A 74 27.87 5.64 10.94
C THR A 74 28.33 5.58 12.40
N THR A 75 28.03 6.59 13.22
CA THR A 75 28.33 6.56 14.67
C THR A 75 27.36 5.71 15.50
N ALA A 76 26.38 5.07 14.86
CA ALA A 76 25.28 4.40 15.54
C ALA A 76 25.66 3.10 16.24
N THR A 77 24.83 2.66 17.18
CA THR A 77 24.86 1.31 17.77
C THR A 77 23.65 0.49 17.32
N ARG A 78 23.67 -0.84 17.53
CA ARG A 78 22.52 -1.71 17.22
C ARG A 78 21.27 -1.37 18.02
N GLY A 79 21.41 -0.79 19.22
CA GLY A 79 20.31 -0.38 20.09
C GLY A 79 19.71 0.98 19.76
N ASP A 80 20.28 1.72 18.81
CA ASP A 80 19.83 3.07 18.46
C ASP A 80 18.48 3.06 17.71
N VAL A 81 17.70 4.12 17.95
CA VAL A 81 16.54 4.52 17.16
C VAL A 81 16.88 5.83 16.44
N LEU A 82 17.00 5.77 15.12
CA LEU A 82 17.40 6.92 14.29
C LEU A 82 16.18 7.54 13.58
N LEU A 83 16.09 8.87 13.61
CA LEU A 83 15.12 9.65 12.83
C LEU A 83 15.86 10.58 11.86
N LEU A 84 15.52 10.52 10.58
CA LEU A 84 15.87 11.52 9.58
C LEU A 84 14.59 12.18 9.05
N TYR A 85 14.40 13.47 9.33
CA TYR A 85 13.32 14.27 8.76
C TYR A 85 13.89 15.28 7.76
N TYR A 86 13.21 15.44 6.63
CA TYR A 86 13.52 16.46 5.63
C TYR A 86 12.25 17.16 5.13
N SER A 87 12.20 18.50 5.22
CA SER A 87 11.24 19.35 4.52
C SER A 87 11.96 20.31 3.57
N GLY A 88 11.41 20.52 2.38
CA GLY A 88 12.01 21.38 1.35
C GLY A 88 11.71 20.89 -0.06
N HIS A 89 12.52 21.31 -1.03
CA HIS A 89 12.41 20.81 -2.40
C HIS A 89 13.00 19.41 -2.54
N GLY A 90 12.33 18.60 -3.35
CA GLY A 90 12.96 17.44 -3.99
C GLY A 90 12.92 17.62 -5.50
N GLN A 91 13.90 17.07 -6.20
CA GLN A 91 13.95 17.03 -7.67
C GLN A 91 14.32 15.65 -8.18
N LEU A 92 13.97 15.37 -9.44
CA LEU A 92 14.39 14.16 -10.15
C LEU A 92 15.46 14.52 -11.19
N ASP A 93 16.49 13.68 -11.34
CA ASP A 93 17.32 13.72 -12.55
C ASP A 93 16.65 13.04 -13.75
N GLU A 94 17.27 13.14 -14.93
CA GLU A 94 16.81 12.53 -16.19
C GLU A 94 16.54 11.01 -16.10
N ARG A 95 17.03 10.34 -15.05
CA ARG A 95 16.89 8.89 -14.81
C ARG A 95 15.83 8.57 -13.76
N GLY A 96 15.12 9.58 -13.24
CA GLY A 96 14.14 9.45 -12.18
C GLY A 96 14.76 9.26 -10.78
N THR A 97 16.02 9.65 -10.59
CA THR A 97 16.70 9.58 -9.28
C THR A 97 16.27 10.78 -8.44
N LEU A 98 15.72 10.53 -7.24
CA LEU A 98 15.36 11.59 -6.30
C LEU A 98 16.61 12.23 -5.66
N TYR A 99 16.61 13.55 -5.60
CA TYR A 99 17.54 14.41 -4.89
C TYR A 99 16.78 15.28 -3.88
N LEU A 100 17.27 15.34 -2.64
CA LEU A 100 16.83 16.29 -1.61
C LEU A 100 17.69 17.55 -1.72
N CYS A 101 17.05 18.71 -1.87
CA CYS A 101 17.74 19.95 -2.17
C CYS A 101 18.34 20.58 -0.90
N ALA A 102 19.66 20.70 -0.86
CA ALA A 102 20.38 21.54 0.08
C ALA A 102 20.13 23.03 -0.25
N ARG A 103 20.42 23.93 0.69
CA ARG A 103 20.30 25.37 0.47
C ARG A 103 21.02 25.81 -0.81
N ASP A 104 22.24 25.35 -1.03
CA ASP A 104 23.09 25.69 -2.17
C ASP A 104 22.84 24.85 -3.44
N THR A 105 21.75 24.07 -3.49
CA THR A 105 21.37 23.28 -4.66
C THR A 105 21.20 24.14 -5.91
N ARG A 106 21.86 23.72 -7.00
CA ARG A 106 21.66 24.24 -8.35
C ARG A 106 21.01 23.15 -9.20
N THR A 107 19.86 23.46 -9.79
CA THR A 107 19.05 22.52 -10.59
C THR A 107 19.82 21.91 -11.76
N ALA A 108 20.68 22.70 -12.43
CA ALA A 108 21.58 22.22 -13.48
C ALA A 108 22.74 21.31 -12.98
N ALA A 109 22.92 21.15 -11.66
CA ALA A 109 24.04 20.43 -11.04
C ALA A 109 23.63 19.61 -9.80
N LEU A 110 22.42 19.02 -9.80
CA LEU A 110 21.87 18.23 -8.68
C LEU A 110 22.87 17.22 -8.10
N ARG A 111 23.59 16.48 -8.95
CA ARG A 111 24.57 15.45 -8.55
C ARG A 111 25.67 15.97 -7.63
N ALA A 112 26.11 17.22 -7.82
CA ALA A 112 27.12 17.85 -6.96
C ALA A 112 26.47 18.55 -5.75
N THR A 113 25.31 19.18 -5.95
CA THR A 113 24.76 20.21 -5.05
C THR A 113 23.50 19.80 -4.27
N ALA A 114 23.03 18.57 -4.41
CA ALA A 114 21.89 18.00 -3.71
C ALA A 114 22.17 16.56 -3.26
N LEU A 115 21.47 16.08 -2.22
CA LEU A 115 21.69 14.76 -1.62
C LEU A 115 20.79 13.70 -2.30
N SER A 116 21.36 12.71 -2.97
CA SER A 116 20.56 11.69 -3.67
C SER A 116 19.98 10.63 -2.73
N ALA A 117 18.85 10.06 -3.15
CA ALA A 117 18.31 8.84 -2.54
C ALA A 117 19.27 7.63 -2.65
N ILE A 118 20.23 7.65 -3.57
CA ILE A 118 21.27 6.61 -3.70
C ILE A 118 22.31 6.76 -2.58
N GLU A 119 22.78 7.99 -2.32
CA GLU A 119 23.68 8.28 -1.19
C GLU A 119 23.02 7.88 0.13
N ILE A 120 21.75 8.29 0.34
CA ILE A 120 20.97 7.92 1.53
C ILE A 120 20.86 6.40 1.67
N ASN A 121 20.52 5.66 0.61
CA ASN A 121 20.46 4.20 0.64
C ASN A 121 21.79 3.54 1.00
N ASN A 122 22.91 4.02 0.44
CA ASN A 122 24.24 3.50 0.74
C ASN A 122 24.60 3.68 2.23
N ILE A 123 24.31 4.86 2.78
CA ILE A 123 24.53 5.19 4.20
C ILE A 123 23.65 4.31 5.11
N LEU A 124 22.39 4.07 4.73
CA LEU A 124 21.47 3.18 5.46
C LEU A 124 21.96 1.73 5.50
N ASP A 125 22.56 1.23 4.41
CA ASP A 125 23.12 -0.13 4.35
C ASP A 125 24.44 -0.27 5.13
N GLY A 126 25.22 0.81 5.26
CA GLY A 126 26.35 0.88 6.19
C GLY A 126 25.94 0.92 7.67
N SER A 127 24.76 1.48 8.00
CA SER A 127 24.39 1.72 9.40
C SER A 127 24.19 0.43 10.22
N PRO A 128 24.76 0.35 11.44
CA PRO A 128 24.56 -0.79 12.34
C PRO A 128 23.19 -0.78 13.05
N ALA A 129 22.48 0.36 13.09
CA ALA A 129 21.21 0.52 13.80
C ALA A 129 20.14 -0.50 13.39
N THR A 130 19.21 -0.79 14.31
CA THR A 130 18.10 -1.71 14.06
C THR A 130 16.79 -1.00 13.76
N SER A 131 16.56 0.18 14.33
CA SER A 131 15.34 0.96 14.15
C SER A 131 15.65 2.27 13.43
N ILE A 132 15.20 2.41 12.18
CA ILE A 132 15.42 3.63 11.38
C ILE A 132 14.10 4.14 10.81
N LEU A 133 13.82 5.41 11.06
CA LEU A 133 12.67 6.15 10.57
C LEU A 133 13.14 7.31 9.69
N ILE A 134 12.70 7.32 8.44
CA ILE A 134 12.94 8.42 7.50
C ILE A 134 11.59 9.04 7.14
N VAL A 135 11.54 10.36 7.11
CA VAL A 135 10.34 11.13 6.83
C VAL A 135 10.68 12.23 5.83
N LEU A 136 10.16 12.12 4.61
CA LEU A 136 10.45 13.01 3.48
C LEU A 136 9.21 13.82 3.11
N ASP A 137 9.14 15.06 3.59
CA ASP A 137 8.11 16.02 3.21
C ASP A 137 8.60 16.96 2.09
N CYS A 138 8.77 16.36 0.91
CA CYS A 138 9.29 17.08 -0.25
C CYS A 138 8.64 16.65 -1.57
N CYS A 139 8.75 17.53 -2.56
CA CYS A 139 8.34 17.27 -3.94
C CYS A 139 8.99 15.99 -4.48
N TYR A 140 8.22 15.18 -5.21
CA TYR A 140 8.68 13.89 -5.75
C TYR A 140 9.14 12.84 -4.72
N SER A 141 8.97 13.04 -3.41
CA SER A 141 9.41 12.13 -2.33
C SER A 141 9.03 10.66 -2.55
N GLY A 142 7.84 10.35 -3.07
CA GLY A 142 7.41 8.98 -3.39
C GLY A 142 8.23 8.26 -4.47
N ALA A 143 9.09 8.98 -5.21
CA ALA A 143 10.09 8.38 -6.10
C ALA A 143 11.28 7.77 -5.32
N PHE A 144 11.39 7.99 -4.00
CA PHE A 144 12.36 7.32 -3.15
C PHE A 144 12.14 5.79 -3.20
N LYS A 145 13.06 5.09 -3.86
CA LYS A 145 13.16 3.63 -3.87
C LYS A 145 14.12 3.24 -2.75
N GLY A 146 13.59 2.88 -1.59
CA GLY A 146 14.41 2.46 -0.46
C GLY A 146 15.13 1.14 -0.73
N ALA A 147 16.36 1.00 -0.23
CA ALA A 147 17.11 -0.24 -0.32
C ALA A 147 16.50 -1.33 0.57
N THR A 148 16.07 -2.43 -0.05
CA THR A 148 15.90 -3.71 0.63
C THR A 148 17.28 -4.17 1.13
N PRO A 149 17.50 -4.41 2.43
CA PRO A 149 18.78 -4.85 2.95
C PRO A 149 19.31 -6.07 2.20
N THR A 150 20.56 -6.00 1.73
CA THR A 150 21.24 -7.11 1.02
C THR A 150 21.35 -8.38 1.87
N THR A 151 21.30 -8.23 3.20
CA THR A 151 21.17 -9.31 4.17
C THR A 151 19.95 -9.05 5.06
N PRO A 152 18.92 -9.91 5.03
CA PRO A 152 17.85 -9.88 6.03
C PRO A 152 18.41 -10.15 7.43
N VAL A 153 18.13 -9.27 8.39
CA VAL A 153 18.49 -9.45 9.80
C VAL A 153 17.24 -9.24 10.63
N ALA A 154 16.79 -10.30 11.31
CA ALA A 154 15.59 -10.27 12.13
C ALA A 154 15.67 -9.16 13.19
N GLY A 155 14.58 -8.40 13.34
CA GLY A 155 14.53 -7.24 14.24
C GLY A 155 15.14 -5.95 13.69
N ARG A 156 15.57 -5.91 12.41
CA ARG A 156 15.76 -4.63 11.70
C ARG A 156 14.44 -4.17 11.09
N GLY A 157 14.05 -2.93 11.39
CA GLY A 157 12.90 -2.25 10.80
C GLY A 157 13.30 -0.88 10.26
N ARG A 158 13.36 -0.75 8.92
CA ARG A 158 13.52 0.55 8.24
C ARG A 158 12.18 1.03 7.68
N TYR A 159 11.87 2.29 7.94
CA TYR A 159 10.62 2.95 7.54
C TYR A 159 10.93 4.20 6.74
N VAL A 160 10.21 4.42 5.64
CA VAL A 160 10.27 5.67 4.89
C VAL A 160 8.84 6.16 4.67
N LEU A 161 8.50 7.29 5.27
CA LEU A 161 7.24 8.00 5.06
C LEU A 161 7.50 9.11 4.03
N THR A 162 6.69 9.18 2.98
CA THR A 162 6.84 10.18 1.91
C THR A 162 5.53 10.90 1.63
N SER A 163 5.52 12.24 1.62
CA SER A 163 4.29 13.03 1.48
C SER A 163 3.70 13.09 0.06
N SER A 164 4.51 12.90 -0.99
CA SER A 164 4.10 13.01 -2.39
C SER A 164 4.14 11.66 -3.14
N ARG A 165 3.22 11.45 -4.10
CA ARG A 165 3.08 10.19 -4.86
C ARG A 165 3.86 10.16 -6.19
N SER A 166 5.01 10.84 -6.25
CA SER A 166 6.03 10.86 -7.33
C SER A 166 5.89 11.84 -8.51
N THR A 167 4.82 12.65 -8.59
CA THR A 167 4.67 13.69 -9.64
C THR A 167 4.11 15.04 -9.15
N GLN A 168 3.95 15.22 -7.84
CA GLN A 168 3.26 16.39 -7.26
C GLN A 168 4.12 17.17 -6.26
N LEU A 169 3.90 18.48 -6.20
CA LEU A 169 4.51 19.40 -5.24
C LEU A 169 3.89 19.18 -3.85
N ALA A 170 4.71 18.81 -2.86
CA ALA A 170 4.21 18.49 -1.51
C ALA A 170 3.59 19.70 -0.79
N GLN A 171 4.11 20.91 -1.06
CA GLN A 171 3.83 22.13 -0.29
C GLN A 171 2.83 23.08 -0.96
N ALA A 172 2.14 22.64 -2.03
CA ALA A 172 1.18 23.47 -2.78
C ALA A 172 -0.09 23.89 -2.02
N ALA A 173 -0.19 23.56 -0.73
CA ALA A 173 -1.31 23.87 0.16
C ALA A 173 -0.89 24.44 1.53
N THR A 174 0.40 24.78 1.73
CA THR A 174 0.87 25.43 2.96
C THR A 174 0.32 26.86 3.05
N ARG A 175 0.02 27.34 4.27
CA ARG A 175 -0.37 28.72 4.54
C ARG A 175 0.79 29.48 5.21
N PRO A 176 0.95 30.80 4.98
CA PRO A 176 1.99 31.59 5.61
C PRO A 176 2.04 31.39 7.13
N GLY A 177 3.22 31.10 7.66
CA GLY A 177 3.45 30.89 9.10
C GLY A 177 2.84 29.63 9.69
N GLN A 178 2.42 28.65 8.89
CA GLN A 178 1.95 27.34 9.38
C GLN A 178 2.81 26.19 8.87
N PRO A 179 2.95 25.08 9.64
CA PRO A 179 3.58 23.86 9.13
C PRO A 179 2.76 23.27 7.97
N SER A 180 3.42 22.45 7.16
CA SER A 180 2.82 21.75 6.03
C SER A 180 1.60 20.91 6.45
N PRO A 181 0.68 20.57 5.53
CA PRO A 181 -0.41 19.65 5.82
C PRO A 181 0.07 18.28 6.36
N PHE A 182 1.22 17.79 5.89
CA PHE A 182 1.79 16.51 6.31
C PHE A 182 2.40 16.60 7.72
N THR A 183 3.27 17.58 7.97
CA THR A 183 3.87 17.80 9.30
C THR A 183 2.81 18.04 10.36
N ARG A 184 1.76 18.80 10.03
CA ARG A 184 0.64 19.11 10.92
C ARG A 184 -0.11 17.85 11.38
N GLN A 185 -0.41 16.93 10.46
CA GLN A 185 -1.06 15.67 10.82
C GLN A 185 -0.08 14.70 11.50
N LEU A 186 1.22 14.74 11.18
CA LEU A 186 2.27 13.98 11.90
C LEU A 186 2.40 14.42 13.37
N VAL A 187 2.50 15.73 13.62
CA VAL A 187 2.50 16.35 14.95
C VAL A 187 1.23 15.99 15.73
N ARG A 188 0.07 16.01 15.06
CA ARG A 188 -1.20 15.59 15.65
C ARG A 188 -1.21 14.10 16.04
N ALA A 189 -0.62 13.22 15.24
CA ALA A 189 -0.56 11.78 15.51
C ALA A 189 0.32 11.47 16.73
N LEU A 190 1.50 12.11 16.80
CA LEU A 190 2.40 12.01 17.95
C LEU A 190 1.71 12.41 19.27
N ARG A 191 0.92 13.50 19.24
CA ARG A 191 0.20 14.04 20.40
C ARG A 191 -1.11 13.29 20.73
N SER A 192 -1.86 12.79 19.75
CA SER A 192 -3.18 12.19 20.01
C SER A 192 -3.18 10.67 20.19
N ALA A 193 -2.10 9.97 19.84
CA ALA A 193 -2.09 8.51 19.91
C ALA A 193 -2.38 8.04 21.35
N PRO A 194 -3.47 7.29 21.59
CA PRO A 194 -4.09 7.23 22.90
C PRO A 194 -3.21 6.53 23.94
N SER A 195 -3.23 7.07 25.16
CA SER A 195 -2.79 6.37 26.37
C SER A 195 -3.84 5.31 26.77
N SER A 196 -4.04 4.30 25.90
CA SER A 196 -4.73 3.08 26.30
C SER A 196 -3.99 2.49 27.51
N ALA A 197 -4.74 2.13 28.55
CA ALA A 197 -4.18 1.91 29.89
C ALA A 197 -3.11 0.80 29.89
N GLY A 198 -1.83 1.22 29.99
CA GLY A 198 -0.66 0.32 29.98
C GLY A 198 0.14 0.24 28.67
N ALA A 199 -0.18 1.02 27.63
CA ALA A 199 0.59 1.01 26.37
C ALA A 199 1.87 1.89 26.43
N GLU A 200 3.00 1.30 26.80
CA GLU A 200 4.32 1.97 26.89
C GLU A 200 4.97 2.31 25.53
N HIS A 201 4.36 1.90 24.41
CA HIS A 201 4.96 1.99 23.08
C HIS A 201 3.99 2.51 22.01
N LEU A 202 4.52 3.31 21.09
CA LEU A 202 3.84 3.81 19.89
C LEU A 202 4.57 3.24 18.65
N THR A 203 3.85 2.66 17.68
CA THR A 203 4.51 2.11 16.47
C THR A 203 4.50 3.09 15.32
N VAL A 204 5.50 3.00 14.43
CA VAL A 204 5.56 3.79 13.19
C VAL A 204 4.33 3.55 12.31
N VAL A 205 3.81 2.32 12.29
CA VAL A 205 2.61 1.96 11.51
C VAL A 205 1.35 2.58 12.11
N GLU A 206 1.26 2.69 13.43
CA GLU A 206 0.17 3.37 14.13
C GLU A 206 0.13 4.87 13.78
N ILE A 207 1.28 5.54 13.86
CA ILE A 207 1.45 6.94 13.42
C ILE A 207 1.03 7.09 11.95
N TYR A 208 1.57 6.23 11.06
CA TYR A 208 1.25 6.29 9.63
C TYR A 208 -0.26 6.13 9.36
N ARG A 209 -0.95 5.19 10.01
CA ARG A 209 -2.40 5.01 9.86
C ARG A 209 -3.16 6.29 10.22
N GLN A 210 -2.82 6.94 11.33
CA GLN A 210 -3.49 8.16 11.80
C GLN A 210 -3.24 9.34 10.84
N VAL A 211 -1.99 9.56 10.42
CA VAL A 211 -1.62 10.59 9.43
C VAL A 211 -2.31 10.34 8.09
N HIS A 212 -2.27 9.11 7.58
CA HIS A 212 -2.92 8.72 6.32
C HIS A 212 -4.44 8.95 6.38
N HIS A 213 -5.08 8.54 7.48
CA HIS A 213 -6.51 8.72 7.68
C HIS A 213 -6.92 10.19 7.68
N TRP A 214 -6.28 11.05 8.49
CA TRP A 214 -6.70 12.46 8.55
C TRP A 214 -6.30 13.26 7.31
N MET A 215 -5.18 12.98 6.66
CA MET A 215 -4.86 13.64 5.39
C MET A 215 -5.90 13.28 4.32
N THR A 216 -6.32 12.01 4.25
CA THR A 216 -7.44 11.59 3.38
C THR A 216 -8.73 12.34 3.74
N ALA A 217 -9.05 12.48 5.04
CA ALA A 217 -10.25 13.17 5.51
C ALA A 217 -10.25 14.69 5.24
N ASP A 218 -9.09 15.34 5.31
CA ASP A 218 -8.87 16.75 4.96
C ASP A 218 -8.82 16.98 3.42
N ALA A 219 -9.04 15.93 2.61
CA ALA A 219 -8.86 15.92 1.15
C ALA A 219 -7.44 16.28 0.66
N VAL A 220 -6.44 16.05 1.51
CA VAL A 220 -5.01 16.18 1.21
C VAL A 220 -4.46 14.84 0.72
N ILE A 221 -3.45 14.86 -0.15
CA ILE A 221 -2.81 13.66 -0.68
C ILE A 221 -2.23 12.83 0.48
N ALA A 222 -2.81 11.65 0.72
CA ALA A 222 -2.35 10.79 1.79
C ALA A 222 -0.96 10.19 1.49
N PRO A 223 -0.03 10.21 2.47
CA PRO A 223 1.36 9.81 2.30
C PRO A 223 1.51 8.34 1.91
N GLN A 224 2.73 7.94 1.58
CA GLN A 224 3.08 6.53 1.38
C GLN A 224 4.02 6.07 2.49
N LEU A 225 3.78 4.85 2.98
CA LEU A 225 4.73 4.11 3.80
C LEU A 225 5.48 3.11 2.91
N ARG A 226 6.81 3.20 2.90
CA ARG A 226 7.69 2.13 2.41
C ARG A 226 8.38 1.48 3.59
N PHE A 227 8.49 0.16 3.54
CA PHE A 227 9.01 -0.69 4.61
C PHE A 227 10.10 -1.61 4.07
N ALA A 228 11.17 -1.80 4.85
CA ALA A 228 12.20 -2.78 4.56
C ALA A 228 12.75 -3.37 5.87
N GLY A 229 12.39 -4.62 6.16
CA GLY A 229 12.76 -5.30 7.41
C GLY A 229 11.83 -6.46 7.79
N GLU A 230 11.88 -6.87 9.05
CA GLU A 230 10.89 -7.76 9.69
C GLU A 230 10.51 -7.21 11.07
N GLY A 231 9.22 -6.88 11.25
CA GLY A 231 8.62 -6.43 12.52
C GLY A 231 8.42 -4.91 12.65
N ASP A 232 7.39 -4.53 13.42
CA ASP A 232 7.02 -3.13 13.70
C ASP A 232 8.01 -2.45 14.65
N VAL A 233 8.56 -1.29 14.27
CA VAL A 233 9.34 -0.45 15.20
C VAL A 233 8.43 0.18 16.25
N ALA A 234 8.60 -0.29 17.48
CA ALA A 234 8.02 0.25 18.70
C ALA A 234 8.92 1.36 19.29
N LEU A 235 8.48 2.61 19.13
CA LEU A 235 9.03 3.79 19.78
C LEU A 235 8.52 3.80 21.23
N ALA A 236 9.42 3.77 22.20
CA ALA A 236 9.02 3.76 23.60
C ALA A 236 8.69 5.18 24.06
N ARG A 237 7.54 5.36 24.71
CA ARG A 237 7.20 6.60 25.41
C ARG A 237 7.95 6.65 26.73
N ARG A 238 8.41 7.84 27.12
CA ARG A 238 8.97 8.09 28.46
C ARG A 238 7.92 7.77 29.54
N PRO A 239 8.32 7.18 30.68
CA PRO A 239 7.50 7.22 31.89
C PRO A 239 7.21 8.67 32.24
N ALA A 240 5.97 8.99 32.62
CA ALA A 240 5.64 10.32 33.11
C ALA A 240 6.50 10.66 34.35
N PRO A 241 6.97 11.91 34.51
CA PRO A 241 7.64 12.31 35.74
C PRO A 241 6.72 12.08 36.95
N PRO A 242 7.26 11.71 38.12
CA PRO A 242 6.44 11.53 39.31
C PRO A 242 5.68 12.84 39.60
N PRO A 243 4.38 12.77 39.97
CA PRO A 243 3.56 13.96 40.12
C PRO A 243 4.21 14.92 41.11
N ALA A 244 4.35 16.19 40.70
CA ALA A 244 4.95 17.22 41.53
C ALA A 244 4.25 17.26 42.90
N ALA A 245 5.06 17.25 43.97
CA ALA A 245 4.53 17.29 45.33
C ALA A 245 3.59 18.51 45.49
N PRO A 246 2.45 18.37 46.18
CA PRO A 246 1.48 19.45 46.31
C PRO A 246 2.16 20.70 46.89
N PRO A 247 1.84 21.90 46.38
CA PRO A 247 2.57 23.11 46.71
C PRO A 247 2.51 23.35 48.22
N GLN A 248 3.69 23.44 48.84
CA GLN A 248 3.79 23.80 50.25
C GLN A 248 3.21 25.21 50.45
N SER A 249 2.37 25.35 51.48
CA SER A 249 1.73 26.61 51.84
C SER A 249 2.78 27.70 52.08
N ALA A 250 2.68 28.82 51.38
CA ALA A 250 3.59 29.93 51.53
C ALA A 250 3.43 30.60 52.91
N GLU A 251 4.46 30.50 53.75
CA GLU A 251 4.61 31.39 54.91
C GLU A 251 5.18 32.77 54.49
N PRO A 252 4.96 33.84 55.27
CA PRO A 252 5.41 35.20 54.93
C PRO A 252 6.94 35.39 55.03
N PRO A 253 7.50 36.47 54.46
CA PRO A 253 8.95 36.64 54.34
C PRO A 253 9.67 36.91 55.66
N SER A 254 10.97 36.55 55.67
CA SER A 254 11.83 36.46 56.84
C SER A 254 12.08 37.77 57.60
N ALA A 255 12.05 37.69 58.94
CA ALA A 255 12.75 38.58 59.86
C ALA A 255 13.96 37.85 60.50
N PRO A 256 15.05 38.54 60.90
CA PRO A 256 16.35 37.87 61.04
C PRO A 256 16.62 37.20 62.41
N LEU A 257 17.16 35.98 62.32
CA LEU A 257 18.14 35.33 63.21
C LEU A 257 18.26 35.80 64.68
N THR A 258 17.90 34.93 65.64
CA THR A 258 18.84 34.62 66.75
C THR A 258 18.59 33.26 67.44
N ARG A 259 19.58 32.37 67.32
CA ARG A 259 20.08 31.38 68.32
C ARG A 259 19.10 30.42 69.05
N ALA A 260 19.30 29.11 68.86
CA ALA A 260 18.77 28.02 69.69
C ALA A 260 19.41 27.98 71.11
N PRO A 261 18.91 27.22 72.11
CA PRO A 261 18.98 25.75 72.13
C PRO A 261 17.69 25.09 72.77
N PRO A 262 17.68 23.90 73.44
CA PRO A 262 16.88 22.78 72.91
C PRO A 262 15.85 22.17 73.93
N PRO A 263 15.70 20.84 74.16
CA PRO A 263 14.44 20.15 73.82
C PRO A 263 13.78 19.39 75.00
N GLU A 264 12.60 18.77 74.76
CA GLU A 264 12.00 17.56 75.40
C GLU A 264 10.48 17.49 75.02
N LYS A 265 9.70 16.39 75.05
CA LYS A 265 9.89 14.92 75.02
C LYS A 265 8.51 14.24 74.75
N SER A 266 8.53 12.95 74.38
CA SER A 266 7.53 11.91 74.73
C SER A 266 5.99 12.02 74.44
N ARG A 267 5.57 11.21 73.44
CA ARG A 267 4.56 10.11 73.56
C ARG A 267 3.02 10.44 73.60
N PRO A 268 2.09 9.44 73.43
CA PRO A 268 1.04 9.57 72.40
C PRO A 268 -0.38 9.10 72.85
N SER A 269 -1.20 8.60 71.90
CA SER A 269 -2.59 8.07 71.99
C SER A 269 -3.69 9.16 71.99
N SER A 270 -4.94 8.93 71.59
CA SER A 270 -5.70 7.69 71.27
C SER A 270 -6.86 7.94 70.26
N GLU A 271 -7.50 6.87 69.76
CA GLU A 271 -8.88 6.84 69.20
C GLU A 271 -9.93 7.06 70.34
N PRO A 272 -11.29 7.24 70.15
CA PRO A 272 -12.14 6.69 69.07
C PRO A 272 -13.50 7.38 68.68
N LEU A 273 -14.26 6.72 67.79
CA LEU A 273 -15.75 6.53 67.71
C LEU A 273 -16.76 7.72 67.60
N ALA A 274 -17.30 7.90 66.37
CA ALA A 274 -18.75 7.86 65.95
C ALA A 274 -19.85 8.84 66.48
N ARG A 275 -20.78 9.27 65.57
CA ARG A 275 -22.27 9.00 65.51
C ARG A 275 -23.18 10.11 64.88
N THR A 276 -24.17 9.69 64.05
CA THR A 276 -25.58 10.21 63.84
C THR A 276 -25.84 11.68 63.43
N ASP A 277 -26.98 12.14 62.86
CA ASP A 277 -28.20 11.59 62.17
C ASP A 277 -28.99 12.78 61.52
N THR A 278 -30.15 12.69 60.81
CA THR A 278 -30.67 11.79 59.74
C THR A 278 -32.10 12.25 59.32
N LEU A 279 -32.40 12.46 58.03
CA LEU A 279 -33.75 12.69 57.42
C LEU A 279 -33.75 12.24 55.93
N VAL A 280 -34.80 11.76 55.21
CA VAL A 280 -36.27 11.50 55.38
C VAL A 280 -37.18 12.41 54.50
N VAL A 281 -38.37 11.89 54.09
CA VAL A 281 -39.39 12.38 53.09
C VAL A 281 -39.04 12.00 51.62
N THR A 282 -39.80 11.29 50.75
CA THR A 282 -41.20 10.76 50.57
C THR A 282 -42.18 11.62 49.71
N PHE A 283 -43.04 11.09 48.80
CA PHE A 283 -43.19 9.76 48.16
C PHE A 283 -44.00 9.79 46.81
N PRO A 284 -43.99 8.71 45.97
CA PRO A 284 -44.76 8.51 44.70
C PRO A 284 -46.10 7.74 44.95
N PRO A 285 -46.84 7.03 44.02
CA PRO A 285 -46.63 6.72 42.56
C PRO A 285 -47.90 6.66 41.63
N GLY A 286 -47.73 6.34 40.31
CA GLY A 286 -48.77 5.74 39.44
C GLY A 286 -48.42 5.60 37.94
N THR A 287 -48.87 4.60 37.15
CA THR A 287 -49.57 3.32 37.40
C THR A 287 -49.51 2.32 36.21
N ARG A 288 -49.13 1.04 36.45
CA ARG A 288 -49.50 -0.24 35.73
C ARG A 288 -49.20 -0.33 34.20
N HIS A 289 -49.22 -1.46 33.47
CA HIS A 289 -49.56 -2.91 33.61
C HIS A 289 -48.44 -3.72 32.88
N SER A 290 -47.94 -4.94 33.18
CA SER A 290 -48.38 -6.23 33.78
C SER A 290 -48.51 -7.38 32.74
N GLY A 291 -47.62 -8.39 32.82
CA GLY A 291 -47.65 -9.68 32.10
C GLY A 291 -46.22 -10.23 31.91
N THR A 292 -45.74 -11.32 32.55
CA THR A 292 -46.10 -12.77 32.45
C THR A 292 -46.11 -13.28 31.00
N ARG A 293 -45.54 -14.44 30.62
CA ARG A 293 -44.92 -15.63 31.27
C ARG A 293 -44.00 -16.29 30.19
N GLN A 294 -42.97 -17.13 30.37
CA GLN A 294 -42.29 -17.89 31.45
C GLN A 294 -40.76 -17.53 31.44
N GLN A 295 -39.77 -18.09 32.14
CA GLN A 295 -39.49 -19.37 32.85
C GLN A 295 -39.13 -20.63 32.01
N SER A 296 -37.83 -20.83 31.78
CA SER A 296 -37.16 -22.14 31.87
C SER A 296 -35.68 -21.94 32.22
N ALA A 297 -35.23 -22.43 33.36
CA ALA A 297 -33.83 -22.36 33.80
C ALA A 297 -33.27 -23.76 34.04
N SER A 298 -32.04 -24.01 33.60
CA SER A 298 -31.29 -25.23 33.90
C SER A 298 -29.82 -24.88 34.14
N ALA A 299 -29.48 -24.56 35.40
CA ALA A 299 -28.09 -24.43 35.82
C ALA A 299 -27.54 -25.80 36.23
N GLN A 300 -26.36 -26.17 35.74
CA GLN A 300 -25.54 -27.23 36.35
C GLN A 300 -24.05 -26.84 36.35
N LYS A 301 -23.31 -27.47 37.25
CA LYS A 301 -21.98 -27.02 37.72
C LYS A 301 -20.83 -27.33 36.75
N PRO A 302 -19.70 -26.59 36.84
CA PRO A 302 -18.48 -26.91 36.10
C PRO A 302 -17.78 -28.16 36.66
N ALA A 303 -17.02 -28.84 35.80
CA ALA A 303 -16.15 -29.95 36.19
C ALA A 303 -14.81 -29.88 35.43
N SER A 304 -13.77 -29.41 36.13
CA SER A 304 -12.36 -29.71 35.86
C SER A 304 -11.87 -30.57 37.02
N PRO A 305 -10.97 -31.56 36.81
CA PRO A 305 -9.55 -31.24 37.07
C PRO A 305 -8.48 -32.10 36.36
N ARG A 306 -7.30 -31.49 36.13
CA ARG A 306 -5.96 -32.12 35.98
C ARG A 306 -5.76 -33.07 34.77
N GLY A 307 -4.55 -33.24 34.23
CA GLY A 307 -3.25 -32.58 34.51
C GLY A 307 -2.07 -33.39 33.94
N SER A 308 -0.85 -32.84 34.03
CA SER A 308 0.43 -33.44 33.56
C SER A 308 0.59 -33.58 32.03
N ALA A 309 1.78 -33.57 31.44
CA ALA A 309 3.08 -33.00 31.86
C ALA A 309 4.01 -32.83 30.64
N SER A 310 4.99 -31.93 30.74
CA SER A 310 6.14 -31.89 29.82
C SER A 310 7.06 -33.10 30.02
N PRO A 311 7.87 -33.45 29.02
CA PRO A 311 9.30 -33.52 29.32
C PRO A 311 10.19 -32.89 28.24
N SER A 312 11.32 -32.34 28.69
CA SER A 312 12.48 -32.02 27.86
C SER A 312 13.67 -32.88 28.30
N ARG A 313 14.43 -33.47 27.35
CA ARG A 313 15.85 -33.85 27.54
C ARG A 313 16.55 -34.32 26.25
N SER A 314 17.40 -33.43 25.73
CA SER A 314 18.79 -33.66 25.30
C SER A 314 19.32 -35.06 24.87
N ALA A 315 19.88 -35.07 23.65
CA ALA A 315 21.26 -35.46 23.29
C ALA A 315 21.73 -36.93 23.22
N GLU A 316 22.19 -37.34 22.02
CA GLU A 316 23.49 -37.97 21.67
C GLU A 316 23.60 -38.07 20.12
N ARG A 317 24.74 -38.35 19.44
CA ARG A 317 26.14 -37.84 19.55
C ARG A 317 26.94 -38.26 18.27
N ARG A 318 28.11 -37.64 18.05
CA ARG A 318 29.28 -38.04 17.19
C ARG A 318 29.27 -37.61 15.70
N THR A 319 30.15 -36.67 15.31
CA THR A 319 31.48 -36.80 14.61
C THR A 319 31.38 -36.95 13.08
N THR A 320 32.30 -36.48 12.24
CA THR A 320 33.75 -36.14 12.39
C THR A 320 34.15 -34.86 11.63
N GLY A 321 35.39 -34.40 11.83
CA GLY A 321 36.13 -33.58 10.83
C GLY A 321 36.35 -32.11 11.20
N GLY A 322 37.60 -31.66 11.14
CA GLY A 322 37.98 -30.25 11.24
C GLY A 322 39.50 -30.07 11.13
N ARG A 323 39.96 -28.87 10.75
CA ARG A 323 41.36 -28.45 10.89
C ARG A 323 41.54 -26.92 10.81
N GLU A 324 42.75 -26.51 11.18
CA GLU A 324 43.40 -25.18 11.19
C GLU A 324 43.09 -24.26 9.98
N GLY A 325 43.25 -22.93 10.00
CA GLY A 325 43.60 -22.00 11.10
C GLY A 325 44.63 -20.91 10.71
N ARG A 326 44.37 -19.65 11.14
CA ARG A 326 45.27 -18.46 11.24
C ARG A 326 45.56 -17.55 10.02
N ASP A 327 45.26 -16.25 10.23
CA ASP A 327 46.12 -15.04 10.14
C ASP A 327 46.72 -14.54 8.79
N ALA A 328 47.09 -13.24 8.74
CA ALA A 328 47.53 -12.44 7.56
C ALA A 328 48.37 -11.20 8.02
N PRO A 329 48.88 -10.26 7.15
CA PRO A 329 49.08 -10.23 5.69
C PRO A 329 50.61 -10.25 5.34
N PRO A 330 51.39 -9.25 4.81
CA PRO A 330 51.20 -7.91 4.19
C PRO A 330 51.86 -7.70 2.79
N ASP A 331 51.81 -6.45 2.29
CA ASP A 331 52.67 -5.68 1.34
C ASP A 331 53.67 -6.34 0.34
N ALA A 332 53.60 -5.96 -0.96
CA ALA A 332 54.53 -4.97 -1.57
C ALA A 332 54.34 -4.67 -3.09
N GLN A 333 54.20 -3.37 -3.42
CA GLN A 333 54.68 -2.62 -4.62
C GLN A 333 54.14 -2.83 -6.06
N GLU A 334 54.22 -1.73 -6.84
CA GLU A 334 53.77 -1.48 -8.23
C GLU A 334 54.98 -1.55 -9.22
N PRO A 335 54.82 -1.57 -10.57
CA PRO A 335 54.81 -0.29 -11.32
C PRO A 335 54.05 -0.23 -12.67
N ALA A 336 53.41 0.91 -12.96
CA ALA A 336 53.54 1.82 -14.14
C ALA A 336 53.94 1.27 -15.55
N ARG A 337 53.46 1.80 -16.71
CA ARG A 337 52.55 2.93 -17.08
C ARG A 337 52.27 3.00 -18.62
N LYS A 338 51.05 3.45 -19.02
CA LYS A 338 50.72 4.30 -20.22
C LYS A 338 50.90 3.71 -21.67
N PRO A 339 50.37 4.37 -22.76
CA PRO A 339 49.05 5.03 -22.90
C PRO A 339 48.33 4.87 -24.31
N VAL A 340 47.14 5.48 -24.39
CA VAL A 340 46.17 5.76 -25.50
C VAL A 340 46.71 6.09 -26.92
N PRO A 341 45.86 5.99 -27.98
CA PRO A 341 45.16 7.20 -28.46
C PRO A 341 43.64 7.07 -28.72
N ARG A 342 42.93 8.21 -28.60
CA ARG A 342 41.53 8.41 -29.03
C ARG A 342 41.50 9.13 -30.39
N ARG A 343 40.39 9.00 -31.14
CA ARG A 343 39.84 10.09 -31.98
C ARG A 343 38.32 10.15 -31.83
N ALA A 344 37.79 11.36 -31.98
CA ALA A 344 36.38 11.70 -32.16
C ALA A 344 36.32 12.77 -33.26
N ILE A 345 35.13 13.10 -33.79
CA ILE A 345 34.73 14.49 -34.17
C ILE A 345 33.29 14.55 -34.72
N LEU A 346 32.53 15.51 -34.16
CA LEU A 346 31.32 16.22 -34.60
C LEU A 346 30.08 15.50 -35.20
N ALA A 347 28.97 16.24 -35.13
CA ALA A 347 27.69 16.02 -35.78
C ALA A 347 27.27 17.28 -36.57
N LEU A 348 26.30 17.16 -37.47
CA LEU A 348 25.48 18.29 -37.94
C LEU A 348 24.17 17.81 -38.61
N GLY A 349 23.19 18.70 -38.65
CA GLY A 349 21.75 18.42 -38.82
C GLY A 349 21.25 17.92 -40.20
N GLY A 350 19.94 17.72 -40.27
CA GLY A 350 19.21 17.37 -41.49
C GLY A 350 17.87 16.69 -41.20
N VAL A 351 16.75 17.41 -41.42
CA VAL A 351 15.40 16.81 -41.45
C VAL A 351 15.03 16.56 -42.91
N LEU A 352 14.55 15.36 -43.22
CA LEU A 352 13.80 15.10 -44.44
C LEU A 352 12.67 14.10 -44.16
N VAL A 353 11.45 14.46 -44.55
CA VAL A 353 10.26 13.59 -44.48
C VAL A 353 9.91 13.16 -45.90
N VAL A 354 9.97 11.86 -46.18
CA VAL A 354 9.32 11.22 -47.32
C VAL A 354 8.70 9.91 -46.84
N GLY A 355 7.42 9.69 -47.14
CA GLY A 355 6.72 8.46 -46.81
C GLY A 355 6.81 7.41 -47.92
N GLY A 356 6.69 6.14 -47.56
CA GLY A 356 6.61 5.03 -48.50
C GLY A 356 6.44 3.71 -47.74
N ALA A 357 5.39 2.96 -48.03
CA ALA A 357 5.09 1.71 -47.35
C ALA A 357 5.30 0.51 -48.28
N THR A 358 6.15 -0.43 -47.86
CA THR A 358 6.16 -1.79 -48.41
C THR A 358 6.46 -2.78 -47.29
N ALA A 359 5.65 -3.84 -47.19
CA ALA A 359 5.95 -4.96 -46.31
C ALA A 359 6.80 -5.99 -47.06
N VAL A 360 7.80 -6.56 -46.37
CA VAL A 360 8.55 -7.73 -46.85
C VAL A 360 8.43 -8.81 -45.78
N ALA A 361 7.96 -9.99 -46.16
CA ALA A 361 7.91 -11.14 -45.28
C ALA A 361 9.26 -11.88 -45.29
N LEU A 362 9.73 -12.29 -44.11
CA LEU A 362 10.86 -13.20 -43.96
C LEU A 362 10.36 -14.55 -43.47
N LEU A 363 10.46 -15.56 -44.32
CA LEU A 363 10.46 -16.97 -43.93
C LEU A 363 11.90 -17.34 -43.52
N PRO A 364 12.11 -18.12 -42.46
CA PRO A 364 13.43 -18.68 -42.17
C PRO A 364 13.82 -19.70 -43.25
N GLY A 365 15.12 -19.79 -43.53
CA GLY A 365 15.66 -20.77 -44.48
C GLY A 365 15.53 -22.21 -43.99
N ASN A 366 15.58 -23.15 -44.93
CA ASN A 366 15.48 -24.59 -44.68
C ASN A 366 16.79 -25.27 -45.09
N ASP A 367 17.59 -25.70 -44.11
CA ASP A 367 18.77 -26.55 -44.37
C ASP A 367 18.34 -27.95 -44.85
N GLY A 368 19.08 -28.51 -45.81
CA GLY A 368 18.83 -29.84 -46.37
C GLY A 368 19.57 -30.96 -45.62
N GLY A 369 18.93 -32.12 -45.47
CA GLY A 369 19.51 -33.31 -44.82
C GLY A 369 18.71 -34.56 -45.16
N GLU A 370 19.19 -35.31 -46.16
CA GLU A 370 18.50 -36.32 -46.96
C GLU A 370 17.87 -37.55 -46.25
N SER A 371 16.89 -38.14 -46.95
CA SER A 371 16.57 -39.59 -47.04
C SER A 371 15.75 -40.27 -45.92
N GLY A 372 14.89 -41.22 -46.34
CA GLY A 372 14.18 -42.16 -45.46
C GLY A 372 12.69 -42.36 -45.79
N ASP A 373 12.37 -43.22 -46.77
CA ASP A 373 10.98 -43.63 -47.03
C ASP A 373 10.41 -44.47 -45.87
N GLY A 374 9.18 -44.16 -45.44
CA GLY A 374 8.56 -44.78 -44.27
C GLY A 374 7.04 -44.53 -44.18
N ALA A 375 6.28 -45.11 -45.12
CA ALA A 375 4.84 -44.83 -45.22
C ALA A 375 4.01 -45.44 -44.07
N THR A 376 3.59 -44.60 -43.12
CA THR A 376 2.51 -44.90 -42.18
C THR A 376 1.40 -43.84 -42.27
N LYS A 377 0.14 -44.28 -42.15
CA LYS A 377 -1.02 -43.38 -42.13
C LYS A 377 -1.18 -42.75 -40.75
N GLU A 378 -0.57 -41.58 -40.50
CA GLU A 378 -1.08 -40.74 -39.43
C GLU A 378 -2.45 -40.17 -39.81
N THR A 379 -3.45 -40.44 -38.97
CA THR A 379 -4.76 -39.81 -39.06
C THR A 379 -4.61 -38.31 -38.81
N ALA A 380 -5.13 -37.48 -39.72
CA ALA A 380 -4.97 -36.02 -39.65
C ALA A 380 -5.49 -35.45 -38.32
N SER A 381 -4.56 -35.17 -37.40
CA SER A 381 -4.84 -34.46 -36.15
C SER A 381 -5.43 -33.08 -36.47
N PRO A 382 -6.50 -32.64 -35.79
CA PRO A 382 -7.23 -31.43 -36.17
C PRO A 382 -6.31 -30.21 -36.11
N THR A 383 -6.10 -29.57 -37.27
CA THR A 383 -5.20 -28.41 -37.39
C THR A 383 -5.61 -27.32 -36.41
N ALA A 384 -4.74 -27.05 -35.44
CA ALA A 384 -5.00 -26.12 -34.35
C ALA A 384 -5.30 -24.73 -34.95
N LYS A 385 -6.57 -24.30 -34.87
CA LYS A 385 -7.03 -23.02 -35.41
C LYS A 385 -6.26 -21.89 -34.71
N LYS A 386 -5.29 -21.31 -35.43
CA LYS A 386 -4.44 -20.23 -34.93
C LYS A 386 -5.32 -19.04 -34.59
N VAL A 387 -5.40 -18.70 -33.31
CA VAL A 387 -6.15 -17.53 -32.82
C VAL A 387 -5.63 -16.28 -33.54
N THR A 388 -6.56 -15.51 -34.09
CA THR A 388 -6.28 -14.27 -34.82
C THR A 388 -6.70 -13.07 -33.99
N VAL A 389 -5.91 -12.00 -34.04
CA VAL A 389 -6.16 -10.77 -33.28
C VAL A 389 -6.09 -9.57 -34.21
N LYS A 390 -7.11 -8.71 -34.16
CA LYS A 390 -7.20 -7.47 -34.92
C LYS A 390 -7.61 -6.32 -34.00
N ALA A 391 -7.01 -5.14 -34.17
CA ALA A 391 -7.52 -3.95 -33.50
C ALA A 391 -8.95 -3.65 -33.98
N ALA A 392 -9.81 -3.23 -33.06
CA ALA A 392 -11.23 -2.96 -33.31
C ALA A 392 -11.63 -1.51 -33.02
N GLY A 393 -10.87 -0.80 -32.17
CA GLY A 393 -11.09 0.61 -31.81
C GLY A 393 -10.10 1.09 -30.74
N THR A 394 -10.11 2.37 -30.39
CA THR A 394 -9.38 2.96 -29.26
C THR A 394 -10.17 4.15 -28.68
N LEU A 395 -10.71 3.96 -27.48
CA LEU A 395 -11.41 5.00 -26.73
C LEU A 395 -10.38 5.92 -26.06
N HIS A 396 -10.44 7.22 -26.35
CA HIS A 396 -9.57 8.23 -25.75
C HIS A 396 -10.23 8.82 -24.48
N CYS A 397 -9.73 8.43 -23.32
CA CYS A 397 -10.16 8.94 -22.03
C CYS A 397 -9.40 10.23 -21.68
N PRO A 398 -9.97 11.15 -20.87
CA PRO A 398 -9.26 12.32 -20.38
C PRO A 398 -8.31 11.99 -19.22
N ASP A 399 -8.52 10.85 -18.56
CA ASP A 399 -7.87 10.40 -17.33
C ASP A 399 -7.31 8.98 -17.51
N ASN A 400 -6.47 8.52 -16.58
CA ASN A 400 -6.03 7.13 -16.57
C ASN A 400 -7.17 6.14 -16.32
N VAL A 401 -7.11 4.97 -16.93
CA VAL A 401 -8.12 3.91 -16.78
C VAL A 401 -7.57 2.81 -15.90
N THR A 402 -8.19 2.60 -14.73
CA THR A 402 -7.79 1.57 -13.76
C THR A 402 -8.76 0.38 -13.71
N SER A 403 -9.98 0.53 -14.24
CA SER A 403 -10.98 -0.53 -14.36
C SER A 403 -11.82 -0.33 -15.63
N VAL A 404 -12.21 -1.44 -16.26
CA VAL A 404 -13.03 -1.49 -17.49
C VAL A 404 -14.05 -2.62 -17.36
N ALA A 405 -15.30 -2.37 -17.71
CA ALA A 405 -16.34 -3.39 -17.79
C ALA A 405 -17.19 -3.23 -19.05
N PHE A 406 -17.64 -4.33 -19.66
CA PHE A 406 -18.62 -4.31 -20.74
C PHE A 406 -20.04 -4.40 -20.17
N SER A 407 -20.99 -3.70 -20.80
CA SER A 407 -22.41 -3.99 -20.60
C SER A 407 -22.77 -5.27 -21.37
N PRO A 408 -23.56 -6.20 -20.82
CA PRO A 408 -23.97 -7.41 -21.54
C PRO A 408 -24.85 -7.14 -22.76
N ASP A 409 -25.66 -6.08 -22.72
CA ASP A 409 -26.77 -5.81 -23.65
C ASP A 409 -26.37 -5.20 -25.00
N GLY A 410 -25.17 -4.64 -25.14
CA GLY A 410 -24.89 -3.75 -26.27
C GLY A 410 -23.46 -3.22 -26.36
N PRO A 411 -23.22 -2.20 -27.20
CA PRO A 411 -21.87 -1.70 -27.49
C PRO A 411 -21.29 -0.81 -26.38
N THR A 412 -21.71 -0.97 -25.12
CA THR A 412 -21.37 -0.05 -24.04
C THR A 412 -20.18 -0.58 -23.21
N VAL A 413 -19.19 0.28 -22.99
CA VAL A 413 -18.05 0.07 -22.08
C VAL A 413 -18.12 1.08 -20.95
N ALA A 414 -18.01 0.63 -19.70
CA ALA A 414 -17.74 1.47 -18.55
C ALA A 414 -16.23 1.57 -18.31
N THR A 415 -15.75 2.77 -18.00
CA THR A 415 -14.40 3.01 -17.46
C THR A 415 -14.50 3.89 -16.23
N ASN A 416 -13.48 3.87 -15.38
CA ASN A 416 -13.24 4.92 -14.39
C ASN A 416 -12.27 5.99 -14.92
N GLY A 417 -11.89 6.93 -14.04
CA GLY A 417 -10.89 7.96 -14.27
C GLY A 417 -10.41 8.60 -12.96
N GLY A 418 -9.11 8.84 -12.82
CA GLY A 418 -8.42 9.30 -11.59
C GLY A 418 -8.73 10.72 -11.07
N TYR A 419 -9.91 11.25 -11.38
CA TYR A 419 -10.49 12.46 -10.76
C TYR A 419 -11.94 12.21 -10.31
N GLY A 420 -12.24 10.98 -9.91
CA GLY A 420 -13.52 10.57 -9.36
C GLY A 420 -14.72 10.68 -10.31
N ASN A 421 -14.54 10.19 -11.53
CA ASN A 421 -15.61 10.03 -12.51
C ASN A 421 -15.65 8.59 -13.04
N ALA A 422 -16.84 8.08 -13.32
CA ALA A 422 -17.05 6.89 -14.15
C ALA A 422 -17.69 7.30 -15.48
N ARG A 423 -17.32 6.67 -16.59
CA ARG A 423 -17.73 7.06 -17.95
C ARG A 423 -18.24 5.86 -18.72
N LEU A 424 -19.37 6.03 -19.39
CA LEU A 424 -19.93 5.06 -20.32
C LEU A 424 -19.60 5.50 -21.74
N TRP A 425 -19.09 4.58 -22.54
CA TRP A 425 -18.63 4.79 -23.91
C TRP A 425 -19.35 3.85 -24.84
N ASN A 426 -19.76 4.32 -26.01
CA ASN A 426 -20.22 3.46 -27.09
C ASN A 426 -19.03 3.06 -27.97
N MET A 427 -18.73 1.76 -28.05
CA MET A 427 -17.60 1.21 -28.82
C MET A 427 -17.65 1.51 -30.31
N GLU A 428 -18.85 1.56 -30.89
CA GLU A 428 -19.06 1.60 -32.35
C GLU A 428 -18.94 3.04 -32.89
N THR A 429 -19.14 4.04 -32.02
CA THR A 429 -19.01 5.47 -32.32
C THR A 429 -17.81 6.13 -31.62
N GLU A 430 -17.12 5.37 -30.76
CA GLU A 430 -16.01 5.78 -29.87
C GLU A 430 -16.32 6.98 -28.95
N LYS A 431 -17.60 7.31 -28.73
CA LYS A 431 -18.06 8.48 -27.96
C LYS A 431 -18.44 8.12 -26.53
N ASN A 432 -18.06 9.01 -25.60
CA ASN A 432 -18.62 9.07 -24.24
C ASN A 432 -20.11 9.42 -24.33
N THR A 433 -20.97 8.55 -23.80
CA THR A 433 -22.43 8.70 -23.77
C THR A 433 -22.95 9.18 -22.41
N ARG A 434 -22.19 8.96 -21.33
CA ARG A 434 -22.53 9.35 -19.95
C ARG A 434 -21.28 9.52 -19.11
N THR A 435 -21.18 10.61 -18.38
CA THR A 435 -20.22 10.75 -17.27
C THR A 435 -20.99 10.79 -15.96
N LEU A 436 -20.62 9.93 -15.02
CA LEU A 436 -21.07 9.90 -13.63
C LEU A 436 -19.99 10.60 -12.81
N THR A 437 -20.38 11.54 -11.96
CA THR A 437 -19.47 12.49 -11.29
C THR A 437 -19.59 12.41 -9.76
N ASN A 438 -18.70 13.11 -9.05
CA ASN A 438 -18.69 13.23 -7.59
C ASN A 438 -18.49 11.89 -6.84
N LEU A 439 -17.75 10.96 -7.44
CA LEU A 439 -17.60 9.60 -6.94
C LEU A 439 -16.44 9.40 -5.93
N GLY A 440 -15.46 10.30 -5.87
CA GLY A 440 -14.13 9.95 -5.33
C GLY A 440 -13.40 8.97 -6.26
N ASN A 441 -12.13 8.66 -6.04
CA ASN A 441 -11.37 7.81 -6.97
C ASN A 441 -11.96 6.39 -7.02
N VAL A 442 -12.63 6.10 -8.14
CA VAL A 442 -13.27 4.81 -8.41
C VAL A 442 -12.17 3.79 -8.75
N PHE A 443 -12.05 2.73 -7.96
CA PHE A 443 -11.11 1.63 -8.22
C PHE A 443 -11.71 0.52 -9.06
N SER A 444 -13.03 0.30 -8.96
CA SER A 444 -13.71 -0.80 -9.66
C SER A 444 -15.08 -0.39 -10.19
N VAL A 445 -15.40 -0.84 -11.40
CA VAL A 445 -16.71 -0.71 -12.04
C VAL A 445 -17.22 -2.07 -12.51
N ALA A 446 -18.52 -2.33 -12.39
CA ALA A 446 -19.15 -3.56 -12.87
C ALA A 446 -20.58 -3.28 -13.36
N PHE A 447 -21.04 -3.97 -14.39
CA PHE A 447 -22.45 -3.98 -14.80
C PHE A 447 -23.21 -5.13 -14.12
N SER A 448 -24.51 -4.94 -13.90
CA SER A 448 -25.43 -6.04 -13.62
C SER A 448 -25.57 -6.95 -14.85
N PRO A 449 -25.95 -8.24 -14.70
CA PRO A 449 -26.10 -9.19 -15.81
C PRO A 449 -27.14 -8.80 -16.87
N ASP A 450 -28.05 -7.88 -16.54
CA ASP A 450 -29.05 -7.29 -17.44
C ASP A 450 -28.61 -5.96 -18.10
N GLY A 451 -27.44 -5.42 -17.73
CA GLY A 451 -26.92 -4.13 -18.19
C GLY A 451 -27.63 -2.88 -17.63
N GLU A 452 -28.72 -3.02 -16.86
CA GLU A 452 -29.51 -1.87 -16.41
C GLU A 452 -28.82 -1.06 -15.31
N ILE A 453 -27.92 -1.67 -14.54
CA ILE A 453 -27.26 -1.07 -13.37
C ILE A 453 -25.74 -1.13 -13.52
N LEU A 454 -25.07 0.00 -13.27
CA LEU A 454 -23.63 0.06 -13.04
C LEU A 454 -23.37 0.18 -11.53
N ALA A 455 -22.48 -0.65 -11.00
CA ALA A 455 -21.87 -0.48 -9.69
C ALA A 455 -20.51 0.21 -9.81
N THR A 456 -20.19 1.07 -8.85
CA THR A 456 -18.91 1.77 -8.74
C THR A 456 -18.40 1.71 -7.30
N GLY A 457 -17.17 1.28 -7.05
CA GLY A 457 -16.50 1.31 -5.74
C GLY A 457 -15.23 2.15 -5.76
N GLY A 458 -14.91 2.87 -4.68
CA GLY A 458 -13.77 3.79 -4.63
C GLY A 458 -13.28 4.18 -3.24
N ASP A 459 -12.41 5.19 -3.20
CA ASP A 459 -11.76 5.71 -1.99
C ASP A 459 -12.72 6.34 -0.96
N ASN A 460 -13.90 6.79 -1.39
CA ASN A 460 -14.93 7.45 -0.57
C ASN A 460 -15.66 6.55 0.46
N HIS A 461 -15.13 5.34 0.70
CA HIS A 461 -15.64 4.27 1.57
C HIS A 461 -17.06 3.76 1.21
N LYS A 462 -17.51 3.97 -0.03
CA LYS A 462 -18.84 3.57 -0.52
C LYS A 462 -18.72 2.76 -1.79
N ALA A 463 -19.73 1.92 -2.01
CA ALA A 463 -20.13 1.55 -3.36
C ALA A 463 -21.40 2.33 -3.73
N GLU A 464 -21.58 2.68 -5.00
CA GLU A 464 -22.80 3.33 -5.49
C GLU A 464 -23.38 2.55 -6.67
N LEU A 465 -24.72 2.45 -6.71
CA LEU A 465 -25.48 1.79 -7.77
C LEU A 465 -26.14 2.86 -8.63
N TRP A 466 -26.01 2.75 -9.94
CA TRP A 466 -26.47 3.73 -10.92
C TRP A 466 -27.30 3.05 -12.01
N ASN A 467 -28.43 3.62 -12.39
CA ASN A 467 -29.13 3.16 -13.60
C ASN A 467 -28.30 3.58 -14.83
N ALA A 468 -27.72 2.62 -15.55
CA ALA A 468 -26.74 2.87 -16.60
C ALA A 468 -27.30 3.75 -17.73
N LYS A 469 -28.56 3.49 -18.13
CA LYS A 469 -29.26 4.21 -19.20
C LYS A 469 -29.47 5.70 -18.90
N THR A 470 -29.94 6.03 -17.69
CA THR A 470 -30.25 7.43 -17.31
C THR A 470 -29.09 8.16 -16.61
N GLY A 471 -28.13 7.43 -16.04
CA GLY A 471 -27.09 7.99 -15.18
C GLY A 471 -27.58 8.44 -13.79
N LYS A 472 -28.81 8.10 -13.40
CA LYS A 472 -29.33 8.40 -12.05
C LYS A 472 -28.77 7.40 -11.03
N ARG A 473 -28.27 7.90 -9.89
CA ARG A 473 -27.94 7.06 -8.74
C ARG A 473 -29.22 6.45 -8.16
N LEU A 474 -29.19 5.15 -7.93
CA LEU A 474 -30.24 4.35 -7.31
C LEU A 474 -30.02 4.22 -5.81
N HIS A 475 -28.80 3.81 -5.41
CA HIS A 475 -28.42 3.59 -4.01
C HIS A 475 -26.98 4.05 -3.75
N THR A 476 -26.73 4.56 -2.54
CA THR A 476 -25.39 4.74 -1.97
C THR A 476 -25.21 3.71 -0.86
N LEU A 477 -24.28 2.77 -1.03
CA LEU A 477 -24.03 1.64 -0.14
C LEU A 477 -22.97 2.04 0.89
N THR A 478 -23.42 2.54 2.04
CA THR A 478 -22.55 2.97 3.17
C THR A 478 -22.30 1.83 4.15
N GLY A 479 -21.06 1.70 4.60
CA GLY A 479 -20.75 0.86 5.77
C GLY A 479 -19.36 0.25 5.83
N HIS A 480 -18.61 0.23 4.72
CA HIS A 480 -17.16 0.03 4.77
C HIS A 480 -16.50 1.20 5.53
N SER A 481 -15.40 0.93 6.22
CA SER A 481 -14.62 1.94 6.98
C SER A 481 -13.32 2.35 6.29
N ASP A 482 -13.02 1.76 5.13
CA ASP A 482 -11.92 2.13 4.24
C ASP A 482 -12.38 1.99 2.77
N ALA A 483 -11.50 2.25 1.81
CA ALA A 483 -11.77 2.19 0.38
C ALA A 483 -12.39 0.86 -0.08
N VAL A 484 -13.35 0.95 -1.01
CA VAL A 484 -13.94 -0.20 -1.70
C VAL A 484 -13.11 -0.49 -2.95
N ALA A 485 -12.25 -1.50 -2.86
CA ALA A 485 -11.30 -1.88 -3.90
C ALA A 485 -11.97 -2.56 -5.10
N SER A 486 -13.00 -3.37 -4.86
CA SER A 486 -13.63 -4.23 -5.87
C SER A 486 -15.14 -4.34 -5.67
N VAL A 487 -15.89 -4.32 -6.78
CA VAL A 487 -17.35 -4.55 -6.80
C VAL A 487 -17.70 -5.60 -7.86
N ALA A 488 -18.61 -6.52 -7.54
CA ALA A 488 -19.07 -7.56 -8.47
C ALA A 488 -20.54 -7.91 -8.23
N PHE A 489 -21.30 -8.18 -9.31
CA PHE A 489 -22.69 -8.68 -9.19
C PHE A 489 -22.74 -10.21 -9.17
N SER A 490 -23.72 -10.76 -8.45
CA SER A 490 -24.13 -12.16 -8.59
C SER A 490 -24.70 -12.41 -10.00
N PRO A 491 -24.59 -13.64 -10.57
CA PRO A 491 -25.11 -13.94 -11.92
C PRO A 491 -26.60 -13.70 -12.11
N GLN A 492 -27.40 -13.63 -11.03
CA GLN A 492 -28.84 -13.33 -11.08
C GLN A 492 -29.17 -11.85 -10.80
N GLY A 493 -28.17 -10.95 -10.77
CA GLY A 493 -28.32 -9.50 -10.57
C GLY A 493 -28.80 -9.03 -9.18
N LYS A 494 -29.27 -9.94 -8.32
CA LYS A 494 -29.95 -9.61 -7.05
C LYS A 494 -29.00 -9.20 -5.91
N THR A 495 -27.75 -9.61 -5.98
CA THR A 495 -26.73 -9.33 -4.95
C THR A 495 -25.52 -8.63 -5.57
N LEU A 496 -24.98 -7.62 -4.88
CA LEU A 496 -23.65 -7.06 -5.14
C LEU A 496 -22.71 -7.54 -4.02
N ALA A 497 -21.50 -7.98 -4.37
CA ALA A 497 -20.38 -8.13 -3.44
C ALA A 497 -19.46 -6.91 -3.54
N THR A 498 -18.96 -6.42 -2.40
CA THR A 498 -17.96 -5.36 -2.34
C THR A 498 -16.81 -5.77 -1.43
N GLY A 499 -15.57 -5.67 -1.91
CA GLY A 499 -14.35 -5.92 -1.13
C GLY A 499 -13.74 -4.60 -0.65
N GLY A 500 -13.46 -4.51 0.66
CA GLY A 500 -12.89 -3.32 1.29
C GLY A 500 -11.46 -3.53 1.81
N HIS A 501 -10.67 -2.46 1.80
CA HIS A 501 -9.36 -2.42 2.47
C HIS A 501 -9.47 -2.57 4.01
N ASP A 502 -10.66 -2.34 4.57
CA ASP A 502 -11.02 -2.55 5.98
C ASP A 502 -11.00 -4.02 6.44
N GLY A 503 -10.81 -4.98 5.52
CA GLY A 503 -10.78 -6.40 5.85
C GLY A 503 -12.17 -7.03 5.86
N GLU A 504 -13.16 -6.38 5.24
CA GLU A 504 -14.49 -6.91 5.06
C GLU A 504 -14.84 -7.20 3.59
N VAL A 505 -15.71 -8.18 3.38
CA VAL A 505 -16.48 -8.33 2.13
C VAL A 505 -17.96 -8.27 2.46
N ARG A 506 -18.68 -7.31 1.86
CA ARG A 506 -20.10 -7.07 2.11
C ARG A 506 -20.96 -7.53 0.94
N LEU A 507 -22.07 -8.19 1.25
CA LEU A 507 -23.09 -8.61 0.30
C LEU A 507 -24.32 -7.72 0.44
N TRP A 508 -24.70 -7.01 -0.62
CA TRP A 508 -25.80 -6.05 -0.64
C TRP A 508 -26.95 -6.55 -1.50
N ASN A 509 -28.18 -6.38 -1.03
CA ASN A 509 -29.37 -6.60 -1.85
C ASN A 509 -29.53 -5.41 -2.81
N VAL A 510 -29.43 -5.66 -4.12
CA VAL A 510 -29.36 -4.62 -5.17
C VAL A 510 -30.64 -3.79 -5.26
N ALA A 511 -31.80 -4.41 -5.04
CA ALA A 511 -33.09 -3.71 -5.10
C ALA A 511 -33.29 -2.74 -3.92
N THR A 512 -32.83 -3.09 -2.71
CA THR A 512 -33.09 -2.33 -1.47
C THR A 512 -31.91 -1.50 -0.97
N GLY A 513 -30.71 -1.68 -1.53
CA GLY A 513 -29.49 -0.98 -1.11
C GLY A 513 -28.95 -1.41 0.26
N LYS A 514 -29.49 -2.47 0.87
CA LYS A 514 -29.14 -2.89 2.25
C LYS A 514 -28.11 -4.02 2.24
N SER A 515 -27.15 -3.97 3.17
CA SER A 515 -26.28 -5.12 3.45
C SER A 515 -27.10 -6.28 4.02
N ALA A 516 -26.87 -7.47 3.49
CA ALA A 516 -27.51 -8.74 3.85
C ALA A 516 -26.53 -9.74 4.49
N HIS A 517 -25.21 -9.53 4.33
CA HIS A 517 -24.16 -10.29 5.02
C HIS A 517 -22.82 -9.55 4.94
N THR A 518 -21.95 -9.79 5.92
CA THR A 518 -20.56 -9.32 5.93
C THR A 518 -19.65 -10.48 6.32
N PHE A 519 -18.63 -10.75 5.52
CA PHE A 519 -17.48 -11.56 5.90
C PHE A 519 -16.44 -10.64 6.54
N GLN A 520 -15.97 -10.99 7.73
CA GLN A 520 -15.02 -10.19 8.54
C GLN A 520 -13.74 -10.97 8.84
N GLY A 521 -12.73 -10.29 9.38
CA GLY A 521 -11.47 -10.92 9.82
C GLY A 521 -10.46 -11.17 8.71
N LEU A 522 -10.61 -10.52 7.54
CA LEU A 522 -9.66 -10.60 6.44
C LEU A 522 -8.51 -9.63 6.73
N SER A 523 -7.60 -10.05 7.60
CA SER A 523 -6.63 -9.23 8.35
C SER A 523 -5.64 -8.34 7.57
N LYS A 524 -5.71 -8.27 6.24
CA LYS A 524 -4.97 -7.30 5.40
C LYS A 524 -5.82 -6.64 4.29
N GLY A 525 -7.15 -6.72 4.34
CA GLY A 525 -8.03 -6.16 3.30
C GLY A 525 -8.40 -7.15 2.18
N ALA A 526 -9.61 -7.00 1.65
CA ALA A 526 -10.10 -7.71 0.48
C ALA A 526 -9.95 -6.84 -0.77
N VAL A 527 -9.09 -7.27 -1.69
CA VAL A 527 -8.66 -6.48 -2.85
C VAL A 527 -9.54 -6.74 -4.08
N SER A 528 -10.06 -7.97 -4.19
CA SER A 528 -10.79 -8.43 -5.36
C SER A 528 -11.91 -9.40 -4.98
N VAL A 529 -13.08 -9.30 -5.61
CA VAL A 529 -14.21 -10.23 -5.42
C VAL A 529 -14.86 -10.62 -6.74
N ALA A 530 -15.25 -11.90 -6.87
CA ALA A 530 -16.03 -12.41 -8.00
C ALA A 530 -16.98 -13.53 -7.56
N PHE A 531 -18.14 -13.65 -8.21
CA PHE A 531 -19.05 -14.78 -8.01
C PHE A 531 -18.77 -15.90 -9.02
N SER A 532 -18.96 -17.16 -8.64
CA SER A 532 -19.02 -18.28 -9.59
C SER A 532 -20.25 -18.16 -10.51
N PRO A 533 -20.24 -18.72 -11.73
CA PRO A 533 -21.36 -18.59 -12.68
C PRO A 533 -22.71 -19.15 -12.20
N ASP A 534 -22.71 -20.07 -11.23
CA ASP A 534 -23.94 -20.57 -10.58
C ASP A 534 -24.45 -19.66 -9.45
N GLY A 535 -23.65 -18.69 -9.01
CA GLY A 535 -23.88 -17.83 -7.85
C GLY A 535 -23.73 -18.54 -6.49
N GLY A 536 -23.22 -19.78 -6.46
CA GLY A 536 -23.07 -20.58 -5.25
C GLY A 536 -21.82 -20.25 -4.43
N THR A 537 -20.78 -19.71 -5.06
CA THR A 537 -19.47 -19.42 -4.45
C THR A 537 -19.07 -17.97 -4.71
N LEU A 538 -18.38 -17.37 -3.74
CA LEU A 538 -17.68 -16.09 -3.88
C LEU A 538 -16.17 -16.32 -3.75
N ALA A 539 -15.39 -15.93 -4.76
CA ALA A 539 -13.94 -15.80 -4.66
C ALA A 539 -13.57 -14.44 -4.07
N ILE A 540 -12.59 -14.42 -3.17
CA ILE A 540 -12.06 -13.24 -2.51
C ILE A 540 -10.53 -13.27 -2.60
N GLY A 541 -9.92 -12.29 -3.28
CA GLY A 541 -8.48 -12.04 -3.27
C GLY A 541 -8.07 -11.16 -2.10
N ILE A 542 -7.07 -11.58 -1.33
CA ILE A 542 -6.59 -10.89 -0.12
C ILE A 542 -5.18 -10.32 -0.35
N TRP A 543 -4.87 -9.21 0.31
CA TRP A 543 -3.55 -8.56 0.25
C TRP A 543 -2.41 -9.43 0.82
N ASP A 544 -2.69 -10.57 1.44
CA ASP A 544 -1.68 -11.51 1.97
C ASP A 544 -1.38 -12.73 1.08
N GLY A 545 -1.81 -12.71 -0.18
CA GLY A 545 -1.57 -13.81 -1.13
C GLY A 545 -2.55 -14.98 -1.01
N ARG A 546 -3.50 -14.95 -0.07
CA ARG A 546 -4.59 -15.94 0.00
C ARG A 546 -5.71 -15.61 -0.99
N VAL A 547 -6.27 -16.68 -1.55
CA VAL A 547 -7.58 -16.66 -2.20
C VAL A 547 -8.54 -17.44 -1.32
N LEU A 548 -9.70 -16.86 -0.98
CA LEU A 548 -10.77 -17.56 -0.28
C LEU A 548 -11.92 -17.86 -1.24
N LEU A 549 -12.48 -19.06 -1.13
CA LEU A 549 -13.72 -19.47 -1.77
C LEU A 549 -14.77 -19.65 -0.66
N ALA A 550 -15.73 -18.74 -0.57
CA ALA A 550 -16.82 -18.79 0.40
C ALA A 550 -18.10 -19.32 -0.26
N ASN A 551 -18.68 -20.37 0.29
CA ASN A 551 -19.98 -20.89 -0.13
C ASN A 551 -21.10 -19.96 0.38
N LEU A 552 -21.99 -19.53 -0.51
CA LEU A 552 -23.07 -18.59 -0.20
C LEU A 552 -24.36 -19.25 0.29
N LYS A 553 -24.49 -20.57 0.10
CA LYS A 553 -25.54 -21.40 0.74
C LYS A 553 -25.13 -21.65 2.19
N ASP A 554 -23.95 -22.24 2.39
CA ASP A 554 -23.40 -22.59 3.70
C ASP A 554 -22.34 -21.56 4.14
N LYS A 555 -22.81 -20.41 4.62
CA LYS A 555 -22.03 -19.18 4.94
C LYS A 555 -20.83 -19.35 5.90
N HIS A 556 -20.64 -20.53 6.47
CA HIS A 556 -19.51 -20.87 7.35
C HIS A 556 -18.41 -21.67 6.64
N SER A 557 -18.67 -22.22 5.44
CA SER A 557 -17.71 -23.02 4.70
C SER A 557 -16.87 -22.14 3.76
N VAL A 558 -15.60 -21.97 4.16
CA VAL A 558 -14.60 -21.18 3.44
C VAL A 558 -13.38 -22.06 3.15
N VAL A 559 -12.95 -22.10 1.89
CA VAL A 559 -11.78 -22.85 1.43
C VAL A 559 -10.69 -21.87 1.04
N THR A 560 -9.47 -22.02 1.58
CA THR A 560 -8.31 -21.22 1.17
C THR A 560 -7.52 -21.92 0.07
N LEU A 561 -7.36 -21.28 -1.08
CA LEU A 561 -6.30 -21.62 -2.02
C LEU A 561 -5.02 -20.86 -1.60
N LYS A 562 -3.89 -21.57 -1.51
CA LYS A 562 -2.59 -21.02 -1.14
C LYS A 562 -1.63 -21.17 -2.32
N GLY A 563 -0.85 -20.13 -2.62
CA GLY A 563 0.22 -20.25 -3.60
C GLY A 563 0.86 -18.92 -4.01
N HIS A 564 0.07 -17.84 -4.11
CA HIS A 564 0.62 -16.50 -4.34
C HIS A 564 1.43 -16.04 -3.12
N THR A 565 2.49 -15.27 -3.37
CA THR A 565 3.40 -14.77 -2.32
C THR A 565 3.21 -13.28 -2.00
N ASP A 566 2.31 -12.60 -2.71
CA ASP A 566 1.96 -11.19 -2.51
C ASP A 566 0.46 -10.97 -2.87
N ALA A 567 -0.06 -9.76 -2.63
CA ALA A 567 -1.47 -9.39 -2.77
C ALA A 567 -2.15 -9.95 -4.03
N VAL A 568 -3.34 -10.54 -3.86
CA VAL A 568 -4.18 -11.04 -4.97
C VAL A 568 -5.10 -9.91 -5.44
N THR A 569 -4.69 -9.23 -6.51
CA THR A 569 -5.32 -8.04 -7.09
C THR A 569 -6.59 -8.33 -7.87
N ALA A 570 -6.63 -9.49 -8.54
CA ALA A 570 -7.67 -9.86 -9.47
C ALA A 570 -8.12 -11.30 -9.23
N VAL A 571 -9.43 -11.54 -9.25
CA VAL A 571 -10.03 -12.88 -9.27
C VAL A 571 -11.14 -12.91 -10.32
N ASP A 572 -11.16 -13.96 -11.15
CA ASP A 572 -12.20 -14.18 -12.17
C ASP A 572 -12.51 -15.68 -12.29
N PHE A 573 -13.75 -16.05 -12.57
CA PHE A 573 -14.16 -17.44 -12.79
C PHE A 573 -14.28 -17.74 -14.28
N SER A 574 -13.90 -18.93 -14.72
CA SER A 574 -14.23 -19.33 -16.09
C SER A 574 -15.75 -19.41 -16.26
N PRO A 575 -16.33 -18.94 -17.38
CA PRO A 575 -17.77 -19.05 -17.64
C PRO A 575 -18.36 -20.47 -17.50
N ASP A 576 -17.54 -21.50 -17.69
CA ASP A 576 -17.94 -22.90 -17.48
C ASP A 576 -17.93 -23.38 -16.00
N GLY A 577 -17.52 -22.52 -15.07
CA GLY A 577 -17.49 -22.75 -13.62
C GLY A 577 -16.40 -23.72 -13.12
N LYS A 578 -15.53 -24.26 -13.99
CA LYS A 578 -14.54 -25.30 -13.60
C LYS A 578 -13.23 -24.74 -13.08
N THR A 579 -12.88 -23.50 -13.44
CA THR A 579 -11.61 -22.88 -13.07
C THR A 579 -11.78 -21.46 -12.54
N LEU A 580 -10.76 -21.03 -11.79
CA LEU A 580 -10.58 -19.66 -11.33
C LEU A 580 -9.24 -19.15 -11.87
N ALA A 581 -9.21 -17.92 -12.37
CA ALA A 581 -7.98 -17.18 -12.64
C ALA A 581 -7.76 -16.16 -11.53
N THR A 582 -6.50 -16.00 -11.08
CA THR A 582 -6.14 -14.97 -10.10
C THR A 582 -4.87 -14.23 -10.51
N GLY A 583 -4.88 -12.90 -10.42
CA GLY A 583 -3.72 -12.04 -10.62
C GLY A 583 -3.12 -11.61 -9.29
N SER A 584 -1.81 -11.37 -9.25
CA SER A 584 -1.11 -10.94 -8.04
C SER A 584 0.08 -10.03 -8.32
N TYR A 585 0.45 -9.25 -7.29
CA TYR A 585 1.71 -8.52 -7.22
C TYR A 585 2.96 -9.43 -7.22
N ASP A 586 2.82 -10.75 -7.02
CA ASP A 586 3.91 -11.74 -7.20
C ASP A 586 4.35 -11.95 -8.67
N SER A 587 3.90 -11.07 -9.58
CA SER A 587 4.14 -11.08 -11.04
C SER A 587 3.65 -12.35 -11.74
N SER A 588 2.74 -13.11 -11.11
CA SER A 588 2.05 -14.25 -11.72
C SER A 588 0.53 -14.04 -11.82
N ALA A 589 -0.04 -14.54 -12.91
CA ALA A 589 -1.44 -14.96 -12.93
C ALA A 589 -1.49 -16.49 -12.76
N ARG A 590 -2.45 -17.01 -12.00
CA ARG A 590 -2.60 -18.45 -11.73
C ARG A 590 -3.96 -18.95 -12.14
N LEU A 591 -3.98 -20.12 -12.78
CA LEU A 591 -5.19 -20.86 -13.10
C LEU A 591 -5.37 -21.98 -12.07
N TRP A 592 -6.52 -22.03 -11.41
CA TRP A 592 -6.86 -23.05 -10.42
C TRP A 592 -8.00 -23.94 -10.95
N ASN A 593 -7.87 -25.25 -10.81
CA ASN A 593 -8.99 -26.17 -10.99
C ASN A 593 -9.78 -26.24 -9.68
N LEU A 594 -11.09 -25.95 -9.73
CA LEU A 594 -11.91 -25.77 -8.52
C LEU A 594 -12.32 -27.07 -7.83
N GLU A 595 -12.41 -28.16 -8.59
CA GLU A 595 -12.71 -29.51 -8.10
C GLU A 595 -11.56 -30.07 -7.26
N THR A 596 -10.35 -30.11 -7.84
CA THR A 596 -9.12 -30.61 -7.19
C THR A 596 -8.44 -29.58 -6.29
N ARG A 597 -8.80 -28.30 -6.42
CA ARG A 597 -8.25 -27.13 -5.69
C ARG A 597 -6.74 -26.91 -5.91
N LYS A 598 -6.21 -27.41 -7.02
CA LYS A 598 -4.79 -27.28 -7.41
C LYS A 598 -4.60 -26.23 -8.50
N THR A 599 -3.43 -25.59 -8.51
CA THR A 599 -2.99 -24.77 -9.64
C THR A 599 -2.75 -25.68 -10.86
N LEU A 600 -3.38 -25.35 -11.98
CA LEU A 600 -3.15 -25.97 -13.29
C LEU A 600 -1.93 -25.34 -13.98
N HIS A 601 -1.93 -24.01 -14.07
CA HIS A 601 -0.91 -23.21 -14.76
C HIS A 601 -0.55 -21.97 -13.93
N THR A 602 0.73 -21.59 -13.97
CA THR A 602 1.24 -20.33 -13.40
C THR A 602 1.86 -19.51 -14.52
N PHE A 603 1.19 -18.43 -14.91
CA PHE A 603 1.61 -17.50 -15.95
C PHE A 603 2.46 -16.39 -15.34
N THR A 604 3.76 -16.63 -15.22
CA THR A 604 4.71 -15.59 -14.79
C THR A 604 4.95 -14.60 -15.92
N ASN A 605 4.84 -13.30 -15.64
CA ASN A 605 5.58 -12.30 -16.38
C ASN A 605 6.83 -11.92 -15.55
N ARG A 606 7.93 -11.52 -16.21
CA ARG A 606 9.27 -11.51 -15.58
C ARG A 606 9.65 -10.21 -14.85
N ALA A 607 8.75 -9.25 -14.69
CA ALA A 607 9.09 -7.95 -14.08
C ALA A 607 7.92 -7.20 -13.42
N ASP A 608 6.67 -7.47 -13.82
CA ASP A 608 5.55 -6.59 -13.55
C ASP A 608 4.46 -7.28 -12.71
N ALA A 609 3.94 -6.60 -11.70
CA ALA A 609 2.71 -7.01 -11.00
C ALA A 609 1.54 -7.24 -11.98
N VAL A 610 0.71 -8.27 -11.76
CA VAL A 610 -0.57 -8.44 -12.46
C VAL A 610 -1.64 -7.68 -11.69
N SER A 611 -2.47 -6.88 -12.37
CA SER A 611 -3.52 -6.06 -11.74
C SER A 611 -4.95 -6.47 -12.12
N SER A 612 -5.14 -7.12 -13.27
CA SER A 612 -6.42 -7.59 -13.79
C SER A 612 -6.27 -8.93 -14.54
N VAL A 613 -7.30 -9.78 -14.48
CA VAL A 613 -7.42 -11.03 -15.25
C VAL A 613 -8.86 -11.13 -15.79
N ALA A 614 -9.03 -11.72 -16.98
CA ALA A 614 -10.35 -11.92 -17.60
C ALA A 614 -10.37 -13.15 -18.53
N PHE A 615 -11.32 -14.07 -18.33
CA PHE A 615 -11.56 -15.19 -19.24
C PHE A 615 -12.29 -14.78 -20.53
N SER A 616 -12.01 -15.48 -21.63
CA SER A 616 -12.88 -15.42 -22.81
C SER A 616 -14.22 -16.12 -22.54
N PRO A 617 -15.31 -15.72 -23.23
CA PRO A 617 -16.63 -16.31 -23.04
C PRO A 617 -16.70 -17.83 -23.24
N ASP A 618 -15.87 -18.37 -24.13
CA ASP A 618 -15.76 -19.81 -24.40
C ASP A 618 -14.86 -20.57 -23.40
N SER A 619 -14.39 -19.90 -22.33
CA SER A 619 -13.46 -20.41 -21.30
C SER A 619 -12.10 -20.92 -21.82
N LYS A 620 -11.76 -20.67 -23.10
CA LYS A 620 -10.55 -21.24 -23.74
C LYS A 620 -9.32 -20.34 -23.68
N LEU A 621 -9.52 -19.05 -23.42
CA LEU A 621 -8.46 -18.05 -23.35
C LEU A 621 -8.55 -17.29 -22.02
N LEU A 622 -7.39 -16.89 -21.52
CA LEU A 622 -7.26 -15.99 -20.38
C LEU A 622 -6.45 -14.77 -20.82
N ALA A 623 -6.97 -13.57 -20.57
CA ALA A 623 -6.20 -12.34 -20.64
C ALA A 623 -5.73 -11.93 -19.24
N ALA A 624 -4.56 -11.32 -19.18
CA ALA A 624 -4.06 -10.60 -18.00
C ALA A 624 -3.12 -9.47 -18.45
N ASP A 625 -3.05 -8.38 -17.70
CA ASP A 625 -1.96 -7.43 -17.82
C ASP A 625 -0.67 -7.94 -17.13
N GLY A 626 0.41 -7.22 -17.38
CA GLY A 626 1.31 -6.86 -16.30
C GLY A 626 1.38 -5.34 -16.24
N HIS A 627 1.79 -4.79 -15.10
CA HIS A 627 2.06 -3.38 -14.81
C HIS A 627 2.99 -2.64 -15.81
N GLY A 628 3.60 -3.33 -16.77
CA GLY A 628 4.20 -2.73 -17.96
C GLY A 628 3.17 -2.33 -19.02
N ALA A 629 3.63 -1.85 -20.18
CA ALA A 629 2.75 -1.40 -21.26
C ALA A 629 2.21 -2.54 -22.15
N THR A 630 1.85 -3.69 -21.56
CA THR A 630 1.51 -4.91 -22.32
C THR A 630 0.55 -5.84 -21.59
N ALA A 631 -0.65 -6.02 -22.14
CA ALA A 631 -1.48 -7.19 -21.84
C ALA A 631 -1.01 -8.42 -22.62
N ARG A 632 -1.34 -9.61 -22.11
CA ARG A 632 -1.06 -10.90 -22.76
C ARG A 632 -2.30 -11.78 -22.76
N LEU A 633 -2.31 -12.73 -23.68
CA LEU A 633 -3.35 -13.74 -23.90
C LEU A 633 -2.71 -15.13 -23.80
N TRP A 634 -3.32 -16.04 -23.04
CA TRP A 634 -2.91 -17.43 -22.92
C TRP A 634 -4.06 -18.37 -23.28
N ASN A 635 -3.74 -19.59 -23.71
CA ASN A 635 -4.70 -20.66 -23.86
C ASN A 635 -4.83 -21.42 -22.53
N VAL A 636 -6.06 -21.54 -22.03
CA VAL A 636 -6.39 -22.06 -20.69
C VAL A 636 -6.04 -23.54 -20.52
N GLU A 637 -6.22 -24.33 -21.58
CA GLU A 637 -5.97 -25.77 -21.62
C GLU A 637 -4.46 -26.09 -21.60
N THR A 638 -3.72 -25.57 -22.59
CA THR A 638 -2.29 -25.89 -22.79
C THR A 638 -1.34 -25.02 -21.97
N GLY A 639 -1.84 -23.94 -21.37
CA GLY A 639 -1.05 -22.94 -20.64
C GLY A 639 -0.14 -22.05 -21.52
N LYS A 640 -0.18 -22.22 -22.85
CA LYS A 640 0.75 -21.54 -23.76
C LYS A 640 0.32 -20.09 -24.05
N PRO A 641 1.26 -19.14 -24.15
CA PRO A 641 0.96 -17.78 -24.61
C PRO A 641 0.50 -17.79 -26.07
N VAL A 642 -0.49 -16.94 -26.37
CA VAL A 642 -1.17 -16.84 -27.67
C VAL A 642 -0.88 -15.50 -28.35
N GLN A 643 -0.94 -14.40 -27.61
CA GLN A 643 -0.73 -13.03 -28.12
C GLN A 643 -0.18 -12.11 -27.02
N ALA A 644 0.58 -11.09 -27.42
CA ALA A 644 0.90 -9.93 -26.59
C ALA A 644 0.35 -8.63 -27.23
N PHE A 645 -0.14 -7.70 -26.40
CA PHE A 645 -0.81 -6.46 -26.81
C PHE A 645 0.06 -5.25 -26.45
N THR A 646 1.06 -4.97 -27.27
CA THR A 646 2.15 -4.01 -26.99
C THR A 646 1.90 -2.58 -27.50
N LYS A 647 0.64 -2.18 -27.71
CA LYS A 647 0.28 -0.84 -28.25
C LYS A 647 0.04 0.25 -27.21
N HIS A 648 0.02 -0.09 -25.92
CA HIS A 648 -0.06 0.94 -24.87
C HIS A 648 1.30 1.60 -24.67
N THR A 649 1.31 2.83 -24.16
CA THR A 649 2.55 3.58 -23.88
C THR A 649 2.86 3.75 -22.39
N ALA A 650 1.96 3.26 -21.52
CA ALA A 650 2.09 3.27 -20.06
C ALA A 650 1.46 1.98 -19.48
N PRO A 651 1.53 1.73 -18.16
CA PRO A 651 0.97 0.54 -17.51
C PRO A 651 -0.44 0.17 -17.99
N VAL A 652 -0.68 -1.10 -18.32
CA VAL A 652 -2.04 -1.64 -18.48
C VAL A 652 -2.54 -2.04 -17.09
N ARG A 653 -3.78 -1.66 -16.76
CA ARG A 653 -4.38 -1.85 -15.43
C ARG A 653 -5.67 -2.67 -15.42
N ALA A 654 -6.28 -2.83 -16.58
CA ALA A 654 -7.57 -3.47 -16.72
C ALA A 654 -7.61 -4.29 -18.00
N VAL A 655 -8.03 -5.54 -17.88
CA VAL A 655 -8.45 -6.38 -19.00
C VAL A 655 -9.89 -6.82 -18.77
N ALA A 656 -10.68 -6.85 -19.84
CA ALA A 656 -12.05 -7.36 -19.80
C ALA A 656 -12.38 -8.00 -21.13
N PHE A 657 -13.13 -9.11 -21.12
CA PHE A 657 -13.78 -9.63 -22.33
C PHE A 657 -15.25 -9.21 -22.35
N HIS A 658 -15.77 -8.92 -23.54
CA HIS A 658 -17.21 -8.77 -23.74
C HIS A 658 -17.88 -10.15 -23.71
N PRO A 659 -19.06 -10.31 -23.06
CA PRO A 659 -19.71 -11.61 -22.90
C PRO A 659 -20.05 -12.35 -24.20
N ASP A 660 -20.70 -11.74 -25.19
CA ASP A 660 -21.02 -12.46 -26.45
C ASP A 660 -20.10 -12.15 -27.63
N ARG A 661 -19.64 -10.90 -27.73
CA ARG A 661 -18.73 -10.47 -28.80
C ARG A 661 -17.32 -10.90 -28.42
N ARG A 662 -16.56 -11.55 -29.32
CA ARG A 662 -15.13 -11.85 -29.08
C ARG A 662 -14.25 -10.60 -29.15
N ILE A 663 -14.42 -9.72 -28.17
CA ILE A 663 -13.71 -8.45 -28.01
C ILE A 663 -13.06 -8.42 -26.63
N LEU A 664 -11.75 -8.20 -26.60
CA LEU A 664 -10.99 -7.85 -25.40
C LEU A 664 -10.86 -6.32 -25.35
N ALA A 665 -11.08 -5.72 -24.18
CA ALA A 665 -10.65 -4.37 -23.86
C ALA A 665 -9.37 -4.40 -23.02
N THR A 666 -8.45 -3.47 -23.28
CA THR A 666 -7.27 -3.21 -22.43
C THR A 666 -7.24 -1.73 -22.03
N GLY A 667 -7.34 -1.43 -20.74
CA GLY A 667 -7.32 -0.06 -20.19
C GLY A 667 -5.98 0.27 -19.52
N SER A 668 -5.51 1.52 -19.67
CA SER A 668 -4.14 1.91 -19.30
C SER A 668 -4.04 3.30 -18.67
N ASP A 669 -2.93 3.53 -17.96
CA ASP A 669 -2.45 4.86 -17.56
C ASP A 669 -2.14 5.79 -18.75
N ASP A 670 -2.02 5.27 -19.98
CA ASP A 670 -1.87 6.09 -21.20
C ASP A 670 -3.17 6.82 -21.62
N LYS A 671 -4.20 6.72 -20.78
CA LYS A 671 -5.52 7.31 -20.96
C LYS A 671 -6.29 6.74 -22.16
N THR A 672 -5.98 5.52 -22.60
CA THR A 672 -6.75 4.83 -23.63
C THR A 672 -7.36 3.51 -23.14
N VAL A 673 -8.50 3.16 -23.72
CA VAL A 673 -8.97 1.76 -23.76
C VAL A 673 -8.86 1.28 -25.20
N ARG A 674 -8.01 0.28 -25.44
CA ARG A 674 -7.88 -0.34 -26.77
C ARG A 674 -8.80 -1.55 -26.87
N LEU A 675 -9.50 -1.66 -28.00
CA LEU A 675 -10.42 -2.75 -28.27
C LEU A 675 -9.80 -3.70 -29.29
N TRP A 676 -9.89 -5.01 -29.03
CA TRP A 676 -9.23 -6.05 -29.82
C TRP A 676 -10.22 -7.16 -30.15
N ARG A 677 -10.52 -7.35 -31.44
CA ARG A 677 -11.31 -8.49 -31.90
C ARG A 677 -10.41 -9.73 -31.96
N VAL A 678 -10.81 -10.77 -31.24
CA VAL A 678 -10.14 -12.06 -31.17
C VAL A 678 -10.99 -13.07 -31.94
N SER A 679 -10.41 -13.86 -32.85
CA SER A 679 -11.14 -14.86 -33.65
C SER A 679 -10.40 -16.17 -33.73
#